data_AF-A0A4P6YC21-F1
#
_entry.id   AF-A0A4P6YC21-F1
#
_cell.length_a   1.000
_cell.length_b   1.000
_cell.length_c   1.000
_cell.angle_alpha   90.00
_cell.angle_beta   90.00
_cell.angle_gamma   90.00
#
_symmetry.space_group_name_H-M   'P 1'
#
loop_
_entity.id
_entity.type
_entity.pdbx_description
1 polymer ?
#
loop_
_entity_poly.entity_id
_entity_poly.type
_entity_poly.pdbx_seq_one_letter_code
_entity_poly.pdbx_strand_id
1 'polypeptide(L)'
;MKKILPIIIFLLTFLLSTVSWSQKIIYPWRSTTAIVKAGETFEVWFNADAGQTLNEVSLRGPFNNTDVTITDTKTDTWVYDQWSGNTCNRKYTISVPANTPADRYDLILKTSTGDEISLAAVKVIKEYKSNYYILHFSDVHRWQGTYDTPNIILREVSTIVDIANIIDPAMIIETGDNHYQNTTNEASSLARIEQYMNGYTGTSGWVNGMNNFFAPVFTVPGNHDTPNKNFELEPGYPNPGYEKNAAITQNKFYGLQAFNFSYGSTRFMGVNNSWTPDTGGGAAGYVANYQWQLDAANAWLNSAGSGKFRIGFFHVPQESIPPVYNAFKNAGNPLGLMLAGHVHSITNSPFTYDSRLCYTTLSCRDGSKSAPFNLYKVDDVAGTYETVGNAQSAHQGLETAKNYNTPKLKLTYANANDGTSETNVATIVNKFTFPIAGARVRFVVPKGGPYYVTNATIKQEFDGTNFHIIDATYNLAATSTTVVNLFKGIQVDQCPNDPDKMEPGICGCGIPEGTCPIPVTGVLISPSNVKMNTNTDRQLFATVQPSNATNKSINWTSNDTGIATVDTNGLVTANATGTATITATTVDGTKIANSNITVLTNNNNYQAEDAEFVGPVIATNQLGYNGTGFLDYTNATNDFIKWNVYVPTTGNYTLNFRYAASANRPLKLTINGVDVSASFAFPSTGSFAIWGNISTSQLLTAGNNTITLTAIGSSGGNFDELTIASTLGVNDKTFENETKTVRVYPNPVANGIFTVATDGLDDDTNVRIIVTNSIGQKIHEKKINDPCHTDINLDGKLSESIYFVTVQSDQTKIVKKLIVK
;
A
#
# COMPACT_ATOMS: atom_id res chain seq x y z
N MET A 1 -43.74 79.07 -65.40
CA MET A 1 -44.02 78.61 -64.01
C MET A 1 -43.42 77.21 -63.89
N LYS A 2 -42.27 77.05 -63.20
CA LYS A 2 -42.10 76.44 -61.84
C LYS A 2 -42.61 74.98 -61.80
N LYS A 3 -41.89 73.93 -61.36
CA LYS A 3 -40.61 73.76 -60.63
C LYS A 3 -40.25 72.24 -60.54
N ILE A 4 -38.95 71.90 -60.68
CA ILE A 4 -38.11 70.98 -59.84
C ILE A 4 -38.25 69.42 -59.90
N LEU A 5 -37.27 68.76 -60.57
CA LEU A 5 -36.18 67.83 -60.08
C LEU A 5 -36.49 66.57 -59.19
N PRO A 6 -35.60 65.54 -59.08
CA PRO A 6 -35.03 64.55 -60.04
C PRO A 6 -35.16 63.05 -59.55
N ILE A 7 -34.61 62.05 -60.28
CA ILE A 7 -33.59 61.04 -59.82
C ILE A 7 -33.58 59.75 -60.67
N ILE A 8 -32.37 59.48 -61.17
CA ILE A 8 -31.71 58.25 -61.64
C ILE A 8 -32.36 56.92 -61.20
N ILE A 9 -32.75 56.08 -62.17
CA ILE A 9 -32.87 54.62 -61.98
C ILE A 9 -31.62 53.98 -62.58
N PHE A 10 -30.64 53.74 -61.71
CA PHE A 10 -29.48 52.91 -62.03
C PHE A 10 -29.91 51.45 -61.81
N LEU A 11 -29.86 50.64 -62.87
CA LEU A 11 -29.99 49.19 -62.79
C LEU A 11 -28.80 48.65 -61.99
N LEU A 12 -28.97 48.46 -60.68
CA LEU A 12 -28.07 47.62 -59.88
C LEU A 12 -28.72 46.24 -59.81
N THR A 13 -28.08 45.27 -60.46
CA THR A 13 -28.27 43.85 -60.23
C THR A 13 -28.02 43.54 -58.76
N PHE A 14 -29.06 43.60 -57.92
CA PHE A 14 -29.06 42.87 -56.66
C PHE A 14 -29.33 41.41 -56.99
N LEU A 15 -28.23 40.67 -57.13
CA LEU A 15 -28.21 39.23 -56.90
C LEU A 15 -28.92 38.98 -55.57
N LEU A 16 -30.16 38.50 -55.65
CA LEU A 16 -30.78 37.73 -54.58
C LEU A 16 -29.90 36.49 -54.42
N SER A 17 -28.88 36.58 -53.58
CA SER A 17 -28.23 35.39 -53.06
C SER A 17 -29.26 34.69 -52.18
N THR A 18 -29.90 33.67 -52.74
CA THR A 18 -30.52 32.59 -51.98
C THR A 18 -29.39 31.87 -51.22
N VAL A 19 -28.88 32.46 -50.15
CA VAL A 19 -27.99 31.77 -49.21
C VAL A 19 -28.84 30.83 -48.36
N SER A 20 -28.79 29.56 -48.75
CA SER A 20 -29.32 28.45 -47.97
C SER A 20 -28.54 28.32 -46.65
N TRP A 21 -29.24 28.60 -45.55
CA TRP A 21 -29.29 27.80 -44.32
C TRP A 21 -28.06 26.90 -44.05
N SER A 22 -27.00 27.49 -43.51
CA SER A 22 -26.08 26.79 -42.59
C SER A 22 -26.49 27.20 -41.19
N GLN A 23 -26.74 26.25 -40.28
CA GLN A 23 -26.97 26.57 -38.86
C GLN A 23 -25.81 27.41 -38.30
N LYS A 24 -26.11 28.20 -37.25
CA LYS A 24 -25.12 28.96 -36.49
C LYS A 24 -24.11 28.00 -35.87
N ILE A 25 -22.84 28.33 -36.04
CA ILE A 25 -21.71 27.49 -35.64
C ILE A 25 -21.02 28.15 -34.44
N ILE A 26 -20.64 27.34 -33.46
CA ILE A 26 -19.85 27.74 -32.29
C ILE A 26 -18.72 26.72 -32.09
N TYR A 27 -17.48 27.11 -32.37
CA TYR A 27 -16.26 26.37 -31.98
C TYR A 27 -15.81 26.84 -30.59
N PRO A 28 -15.26 25.97 -29.72
CA PRO A 28 -15.17 24.51 -29.82
C PRO A 28 -16.52 23.81 -29.89
N TRP A 29 -16.53 22.62 -30.48
CA TRP A 29 -17.71 21.76 -30.57
C TRP A 29 -17.62 20.61 -29.56
N ARG A 30 -18.75 19.98 -29.27
CA ARG A 30 -18.83 18.69 -28.56
C ARG A 30 -17.90 17.59 -29.13
N SER A 31 -17.61 17.67 -30.43
CA SER A 31 -16.82 16.69 -31.20
C SER A 31 -15.36 17.08 -31.43
N THR A 32 -15.04 18.36 -31.22
CA THR A 32 -13.67 18.90 -31.28
C THR A 32 -13.50 19.82 -30.08
N THR A 33 -13.33 19.21 -28.92
CA THR A 33 -13.34 19.90 -27.62
C THR A 33 -12.09 20.76 -27.46
N ALA A 34 -12.18 21.97 -26.90
CA ALA A 34 -11.00 22.72 -26.48
C ALA A 34 -10.47 22.19 -25.15
N ILE A 35 -9.15 22.03 -25.03
CA ILE A 35 -8.48 21.78 -23.74
C ILE A 35 -7.76 23.07 -23.36
N VAL A 36 -8.07 23.62 -22.20
CA VAL A 36 -7.48 24.88 -21.72
C VAL A 36 -7.09 24.75 -20.26
N LYS A 37 -5.88 25.18 -19.92
CA LYS A 37 -5.47 25.27 -18.52
C LYS A 37 -6.16 26.47 -17.86
N ALA A 38 -6.63 26.31 -16.63
CA ALA A 38 -7.19 27.44 -15.89
C ALA A 38 -6.16 28.58 -15.79
N GLY A 39 -6.58 29.80 -16.13
CA GLY A 39 -5.70 30.97 -16.25
C GLY A 39 -5.16 31.24 -17.68
N GLU A 40 -5.40 30.34 -18.63
CA GLU A 40 -5.01 30.49 -20.04
C GLU A 40 -6.20 30.88 -20.93
N THR A 41 -5.93 31.02 -22.23
CA THR A 41 -6.91 31.42 -23.24
C THR A 41 -7.19 30.32 -24.25
N PHE A 42 -8.38 30.33 -24.85
CA PHE A 42 -8.72 29.53 -26.02
C PHE A 42 -9.52 30.35 -27.04
N GLU A 43 -9.60 29.86 -28.28
CA GLU A 43 -10.37 30.52 -29.34
C GLU A 43 -11.81 30.01 -29.40
N VAL A 44 -12.73 30.94 -29.65
CA VAL A 44 -14.12 30.66 -30.00
C VAL A 44 -14.42 31.22 -31.38
N TRP A 45 -14.97 30.40 -32.27
CA TRP A 45 -15.40 30.83 -33.60
C TRP A 45 -16.92 30.82 -33.65
N PHE A 46 -17.53 31.92 -34.05
CA PHE A 46 -18.97 32.09 -34.04
C PHE A 46 -19.48 32.63 -35.38
N ASN A 47 -20.46 31.96 -35.98
CA ASN A 47 -21.13 32.47 -37.17
C ASN A 47 -22.37 33.29 -36.76
N ALA A 48 -22.18 34.58 -36.52
CA ALA A 48 -23.21 35.52 -36.10
C ALA A 48 -24.16 35.87 -37.26
N ASP A 49 -25.46 35.97 -36.98
CA ASP A 49 -26.42 36.54 -37.93
C ASP A 49 -26.12 38.03 -38.20
N ALA A 50 -26.65 38.55 -39.30
CA ALA A 50 -26.56 39.97 -39.61
C ALA A 50 -27.15 40.81 -38.45
N GLY A 51 -26.31 41.66 -37.84
CA GLY A 51 -26.68 42.51 -36.72
C GLY A 51 -26.72 41.82 -35.35
N GLN A 52 -26.47 40.51 -35.27
CA GLN A 52 -26.36 39.80 -33.99
C GLN A 52 -25.06 40.20 -33.28
N THR A 53 -25.17 40.59 -32.01
CA THR A 53 -24.04 40.98 -31.17
C THR A 53 -23.85 39.98 -30.04
N LEU A 54 -22.59 39.77 -29.64
CA LEU A 54 -22.24 38.99 -28.45
C LEU A 54 -22.21 39.92 -27.24
N ASN A 55 -23.00 39.60 -26.21
CA ASN A 55 -23.06 40.39 -24.99
C ASN A 55 -22.12 39.81 -23.92
N GLU A 56 -22.10 38.49 -23.78
CA GLU A 56 -21.35 37.78 -22.75
C GLU A 56 -21.04 36.34 -23.21
N VAL A 57 -20.01 35.75 -22.61
CA VAL A 57 -19.67 34.33 -22.75
C VAL A 57 -19.54 33.77 -21.35
N SER A 58 -20.10 32.58 -21.14
CA SER A 58 -19.94 31.84 -19.89
C SER A 58 -19.67 30.37 -20.16
N LEU A 59 -18.96 29.75 -19.21
CA LEU A 59 -18.74 28.33 -19.16
C LEU A 59 -19.69 27.74 -18.11
N ARG A 60 -20.59 26.85 -18.53
CA ARG A 60 -21.53 26.17 -17.64
C ARG A 60 -21.09 24.72 -17.44
N GLY A 61 -20.62 24.43 -16.24
CA GLY A 61 -20.25 23.08 -15.82
C GLY A 61 -21.41 22.36 -15.15
N PRO A 62 -21.24 21.08 -14.78
CA PRO A 62 -22.28 20.30 -14.13
C PRO A 62 -22.63 20.82 -12.72
N PHE A 63 -21.68 21.46 -12.03
CA PHE A 63 -21.84 21.92 -10.65
C PHE A 63 -21.50 23.39 -10.44
N ASN A 64 -20.95 24.09 -11.45
CA ASN A 64 -20.54 25.47 -11.34
C ASN A 64 -20.63 26.20 -12.67
N ASN A 65 -20.82 27.51 -12.62
CA ASN A 65 -20.70 28.40 -13.77
C ASN A 65 -19.47 29.27 -13.61
N THR A 66 -18.87 29.67 -14.71
CA THR A 66 -17.70 30.54 -14.73
C THR A 66 -17.88 31.59 -15.82
N ASP A 67 -17.89 32.84 -15.42
CA ASP A 67 -17.84 33.96 -16.34
C ASP A 67 -16.40 34.13 -16.85
N VAL A 68 -16.26 34.40 -18.14
CA VAL A 68 -14.97 34.50 -18.81
C VAL A 68 -14.79 35.90 -19.42
N THR A 69 -13.55 36.26 -19.69
CA THR A 69 -13.26 37.53 -20.38
C THR A 69 -13.05 37.30 -21.87
N ILE A 70 -13.51 38.24 -22.70
CA ILE A 70 -13.59 38.09 -24.15
C ILE A 70 -12.83 39.22 -24.83
N THR A 71 -12.05 38.90 -25.85
CA THR A 71 -11.49 39.87 -26.80
C THR A 71 -11.88 39.46 -28.21
N ASP A 72 -12.52 40.36 -28.97
CA ASP A 72 -12.79 40.13 -30.39
C ASP A 72 -11.49 40.29 -31.18
N THR A 73 -11.23 39.33 -32.06
CA THR A 73 -9.99 39.22 -32.83
C THR A 73 -10.24 39.15 -34.34
N LYS A 74 -11.48 38.91 -34.79
CA LYS A 74 -11.79 38.80 -36.22
C LYS A 74 -13.28 38.98 -36.50
N THR A 75 -13.62 39.82 -37.47
CA THR A 75 -15.01 40.20 -37.81
C THR A 75 -15.38 40.06 -39.29
N ASP A 76 -14.43 39.71 -40.16
CA ASP A 76 -14.65 39.34 -41.55
C ASP A 76 -15.14 37.88 -41.68
N THR A 77 -15.75 37.51 -42.81
CA THR A 77 -16.16 36.13 -43.10
C THR A 77 -14.98 35.33 -43.67
N TRP A 78 -14.73 34.11 -43.17
CA TRP A 78 -13.73 33.19 -43.71
C TRP A 78 -14.26 31.76 -43.78
N VAL A 79 -13.66 30.94 -44.65
CA VAL A 79 -13.90 29.50 -44.73
C VAL A 79 -13.08 28.81 -43.64
N TYR A 80 -13.73 28.10 -42.72
CA TYR A 80 -13.03 27.39 -41.63
C TYR A 80 -12.84 25.90 -41.91
N ASP A 81 -13.68 25.32 -42.75
CA ASP A 81 -13.54 23.95 -43.25
C ASP A 81 -13.62 23.97 -44.77
N GLN A 82 -12.48 23.68 -45.42
CA GLN A 82 -12.35 23.79 -46.87
C GLN A 82 -13.23 22.78 -47.61
N TRP A 83 -13.48 21.61 -47.03
CA TRP A 83 -14.22 20.52 -47.65
C TRP A 83 -15.72 20.81 -47.73
N SER A 84 -16.34 21.17 -46.61
CA SER A 84 -17.75 21.54 -46.57
C SER A 84 -18.01 22.92 -47.20
N GLY A 85 -16.97 23.74 -47.34
CA GLY A 85 -17.06 25.14 -47.73
C GLY A 85 -17.71 26.02 -46.65
N ASN A 86 -17.74 25.56 -45.41
CA ASN A 86 -18.39 26.29 -44.33
C ASN A 86 -17.63 27.53 -43.92
N THR A 87 -18.39 28.55 -43.55
CA THR A 87 -17.86 29.85 -43.17
C THR A 87 -18.19 30.22 -41.73
N CYS A 88 -17.36 31.09 -41.17
CA CYS A 88 -17.53 31.75 -39.89
C CYS A 88 -17.21 33.25 -40.04
N ASN A 89 -17.73 34.11 -39.17
CA ASN A 89 -17.57 35.57 -39.29
C ASN A 89 -17.22 36.30 -37.97
N ARG A 90 -17.00 35.57 -36.88
CA ARG A 90 -16.55 36.12 -35.59
C ARG A 90 -15.53 35.19 -34.95
N LYS A 91 -14.39 35.73 -34.51
CA LYS A 91 -13.39 35.01 -33.72
C LYS A 91 -13.13 35.75 -32.43
N TYR A 92 -13.32 35.05 -31.32
CA TYR A 92 -13.07 35.57 -29.99
C TYR A 92 -11.92 34.82 -29.32
N THR A 93 -11.08 35.53 -28.61
CA THR A 93 -10.18 34.95 -27.61
C THR A 93 -10.84 35.03 -26.25
N ILE A 94 -10.97 33.88 -25.60
CA ILE A 94 -11.61 33.72 -24.30
C ILE A 94 -10.54 33.45 -23.25
N SER A 95 -10.48 34.23 -22.18
CA SER A 95 -9.57 33.97 -21.05
C SER A 95 -10.33 33.33 -19.89
N VAL A 96 -9.85 32.17 -19.46
CA VAL A 96 -10.44 31.38 -18.37
C VAL A 96 -9.81 31.80 -17.04
N PRO A 97 -10.59 32.13 -16.00
CA PRO A 97 -10.05 32.43 -14.68
C PRO A 97 -9.17 31.31 -14.10
N ALA A 98 -8.11 31.67 -13.35
CA ALA A 98 -7.17 30.71 -12.78
C ALA A 98 -7.80 29.78 -11.72
N ASN A 99 -8.84 30.25 -11.04
CA ASN A 99 -9.57 29.49 -10.02
C ASN A 99 -10.65 28.57 -10.60
N THR A 100 -10.92 28.61 -11.91
CA THR A 100 -11.94 27.76 -12.54
C THR A 100 -11.66 26.27 -12.27
N PRO A 101 -12.60 25.52 -11.67
CA PRO A 101 -12.45 24.09 -11.44
C PRO A 101 -12.13 23.30 -12.70
N ALA A 102 -11.42 22.18 -12.55
CA ALA A 102 -11.13 21.31 -13.68
C ALA A 102 -12.35 20.42 -13.96
N ASP A 103 -13.16 20.82 -14.94
CA ASP A 103 -14.34 20.08 -15.37
C ASP A 103 -14.57 20.24 -16.88
N ARG A 104 -15.58 19.53 -17.38
CA ARG A 104 -16.07 19.70 -18.76
C ARG A 104 -17.26 20.66 -18.73
N TYR A 105 -17.19 21.70 -19.56
CA TYR A 105 -18.10 22.83 -19.58
C TYR A 105 -18.81 22.91 -20.93
N ASP A 106 -20.09 23.25 -20.89
CA ASP A 106 -20.80 23.86 -22.01
C ASP A 106 -20.25 25.27 -22.23
N LEU A 107 -20.11 25.66 -23.49
CA LEU A 107 -19.81 27.03 -23.89
C LEU A 107 -21.12 27.74 -24.24
N ILE A 108 -21.42 28.84 -23.55
CA ILE A 108 -22.63 29.63 -23.76
C ILE A 108 -22.23 31.02 -24.28
N LEU A 109 -22.73 31.39 -25.45
CA LEU A 109 -22.63 32.73 -26.02
C LEU A 109 -23.98 33.42 -25.81
N LYS A 110 -24.05 34.41 -24.92
CA LYS A 110 -25.26 35.21 -24.71
C LYS A 110 -25.29 36.31 -25.76
N THR A 111 -26.19 36.21 -26.73
CA THR A 111 -26.27 37.16 -27.85
C THR A 111 -27.48 38.08 -27.74
N SER A 112 -27.54 39.11 -28.58
CA SER A 112 -28.72 39.99 -28.67
C SER A 112 -30.01 39.29 -29.11
N THR A 113 -29.93 38.07 -29.65
CA THR A 113 -31.09 37.28 -30.11
C THR A 113 -31.34 36.02 -29.29
N GLY A 114 -30.63 35.82 -28.17
CA GLY A 114 -30.72 34.64 -27.32
C GLY A 114 -29.39 33.92 -27.12
N ASP A 115 -29.42 32.87 -26.31
CA ASP A 115 -28.23 32.07 -25.99
C ASP A 115 -27.94 31.05 -27.09
N GLU A 116 -26.69 31.01 -27.52
CA GLU A 116 -26.15 30.03 -28.44
C GLU A 116 -25.23 29.09 -27.64
N ILE A 117 -25.46 27.77 -27.69
CA ILE A 117 -24.82 26.81 -26.77
C ILE A 117 -24.05 25.73 -27.54
N SER A 118 -22.80 25.52 -27.16
CA SER A 118 -22.00 24.36 -27.56
C SER A 118 -21.79 23.45 -26.34
N LEU A 119 -22.48 22.31 -26.33
CA LEU A 119 -22.48 21.41 -25.18
C LEU A 119 -21.11 20.73 -24.99
N ALA A 120 -20.68 20.60 -23.74
CA ALA A 120 -19.47 19.86 -23.34
C ALA A 120 -18.21 20.18 -24.19
N ALA A 121 -18.11 21.43 -24.66
CA ALA A 121 -17.18 21.87 -25.67
C ALA A 121 -15.83 22.32 -25.14
N VAL A 122 -15.72 22.57 -23.83
CA VAL A 122 -14.48 23.06 -23.20
C VAL A 122 -14.12 22.16 -22.02
N LYS A 123 -12.91 21.61 -22.04
CA LYS A 123 -12.30 20.95 -20.88
C LYS A 123 -11.32 21.92 -20.24
N VAL A 124 -11.62 22.34 -19.01
CA VAL A 124 -10.66 23.05 -18.17
C VAL A 124 -9.81 22.03 -17.41
N ILE A 125 -8.50 22.23 -17.42
CA ILE A 125 -7.52 21.43 -16.65
C ILE A 125 -6.73 22.33 -15.70
N LYS A 126 -6.19 21.76 -14.62
CA LYS A 126 -5.25 22.48 -13.75
C LYS A 126 -3.82 22.44 -14.29
N GLU A 127 -3.44 21.33 -14.90
CA GLU A 127 -2.11 21.09 -15.44
C GLU A 127 -2.15 20.02 -16.53
N TYR A 128 -1.15 20.06 -17.41
CA TYR A 128 -0.90 18.96 -18.33
C TYR A 128 -0.24 17.80 -17.57
N LYS A 129 -0.83 16.61 -17.65
CA LYS A 129 -0.27 15.41 -17.03
C LYS A 129 0.94 14.95 -17.86
N SER A 130 2.05 14.61 -17.20
CA SER A 130 3.23 14.00 -17.86
C SER A 130 2.98 12.53 -18.23
N ASN A 131 2.16 11.84 -17.43
CA ASN A 131 1.70 10.48 -17.67
C ASN A 131 0.17 10.47 -17.68
N TYR A 132 -0.44 10.00 -18.76
CA TYR A 132 -1.90 10.02 -18.89
C TYR A 132 -2.45 8.91 -19.76
N TYR A 133 -3.74 8.61 -19.56
CA TYR A 133 -4.45 7.70 -20.44
C TYR A 133 -5.08 8.41 -21.64
N ILE A 134 -5.08 7.73 -22.78
CA ILE A 134 -5.97 8.00 -23.92
C ILE A 134 -6.88 6.78 -24.05
N LEU A 135 -8.18 7.02 -24.12
CA LEU A 135 -9.17 5.99 -24.45
C LEU A 135 -9.61 6.17 -25.91
N HIS A 136 -9.64 5.08 -26.67
CA HIS A 136 -10.01 5.05 -28.08
C HIS A 136 -11.12 4.05 -28.35
N PHE A 137 -12.15 4.45 -29.08
CA PHE A 137 -13.18 3.54 -29.61
C PHE A 137 -13.65 4.03 -30.98
N SER A 138 -14.47 3.24 -31.67
CA SER A 138 -14.91 3.53 -33.04
C SER A 138 -16.09 2.63 -33.41
N ASP A 139 -16.75 2.93 -34.53
CA ASP A 139 -17.71 2.05 -35.19
C ASP A 139 -18.86 1.64 -34.26
N VAL A 140 -19.39 2.65 -33.57
CA VAL A 140 -20.54 2.53 -32.66
C VAL A 140 -21.86 2.87 -33.35
N HIS A 141 -21.88 2.79 -34.68
CA HIS A 141 -22.99 3.19 -35.52
C HIS A 141 -24.30 2.46 -35.19
N ARG A 142 -25.42 3.19 -35.20
CA ARG A 142 -26.77 2.63 -35.04
C ARG A 142 -27.27 1.98 -36.35
N TRP A 143 -27.31 0.64 -36.42
CA TRP A 143 -27.76 -0.09 -37.63
C TRP A 143 -29.28 0.10 -37.91
N GLN A 144 -29.68 0.11 -39.19
CA GLN A 144 -31.04 0.45 -39.65
C GLN A 144 -32.01 -0.75 -39.84
N GLY A 145 -31.60 -1.96 -39.48
CA GLY A 145 -32.39 -3.19 -39.68
C GLY A 145 -33.57 -3.37 -38.71
N THR A 146 -34.33 -4.46 -38.89
CA THR A 146 -35.47 -4.87 -38.03
C THR A 146 -35.11 -5.15 -36.57
N TYR A 147 -33.84 -5.05 -36.20
CA TYR A 147 -33.31 -5.20 -34.85
C TYR A 147 -32.96 -3.86 -34.17
N ASP A 148 -33.37 -2.71 -34.74
CA ASP A 148 -33.34 -1.38 -34.09
C ASP A 148 -34.23 -1.42 -32.84
N THR A 149 -33.72 -2.04 -31.79
CA THR A 149 -34.08 -1.71 -30.42
C THR A 149 -33.15 -0.55 -30.09
N PRO A 150 -33.66 0.70 -30.02
CA PRO A 150 -32.89 1.93 -29.75
C PRO A 150 -31.94 1.89 -28.54
N ASN A 151 -32.00 0.82 -27.76
CA ASN A 151 -31.51 0.72 -26.40
C ASN A 151 -30.15 0.01 -26.27
N ILE A 152 -29.65 -0.74 -27.25
CA ILE A 152 -28.44 -1.58 -27.05
C ILE A 152 -27.15 -0.77 -27.22
N ILE A 153 -26.98 -0.14 -28.38
CA ILE A 153 -25.76 0.60 -28.72
C ILE A 153 -25.53 1.79 -27.79
N LEU A 154 -26.58 2.55 -27.45
CA LEU A 154 -26.46 3.65 -26.49
C LEU A 154 -26.11 3.16 -25.08
N ARG A 155 -26.50 1.93 -24.69
CA ARG A 155 -26.05 1.33 -23.42
C ARG A 155 -24.58 0.94 -23.44
N GLU A 156 -24.06 0.52 -24.58
CA GLU A 156 -22.62 0.22 -24.74
C GLU A 156 -21.81 1.51 -24.65
N VAL A 157 -22.23 2.58 -25.34
CA VAL A 157 -21.64 3.93 -25.20
C VAL A 157 -21.72 4.40 -23.76
N SER A 158 -22.88 4.27 -23.11
CA SER A 158 -23.06 4.61 -21.69
C SER A 158 -22.10 3.82 -20.79
N THR A 159 -21.83 2.55 -21.12
CA THR A 159 -20.87 1.73 -20.38
C THR A 159 -19.44 2.24 -20.57
N ILE A 160 -19.07 2.63 -21.80
CA ILE A 160 -17.77 3.26 -22.08
C ILE A 160 -17.64 4.59 -21.33
N VAL A 161 -18.71 5.40 -21.27
CA VAL A 161 -18.77 6.64 -20.47
C VAL A 161 -18.51 6.36 -18.99
N ASP A 162 -19.20 5.39 -18.41
CA ASP A 162 -19.05 5.03 -17.00
C ASP A 162 -17.62 4.55 -16.70
N ILE A 163 -17.06 3.70 -17.57
CA ILE A 163 -15.68 3.21 -17.46
C ILE A 163 -14.68 4.38 -17.57
N ALA A 164 -14.82 5.24 -18.57
CA ALA A 164 -13.91 6.35 -18.80
C ALA A 164 -13.95 7.38 -17.68
N ASN A 165 -15.14 7.66 -17.12
CA ASN A 165 -15.28 8.59 -16.00
C ASN A 165 -14.60 8.10 -14.72
N ILE A 166 -14.44 6.77 -14.56
CA ILE A 166 -13.64 6.17 -13.48
C ILE A 166 -12.14 6.17 -13.84
N ILE A 167 -11.76 5.87 -15.09
CA ILE A 167 -10.35 5.87 -15.55
C ILE A 167 -9.74 7.28 -15.52
N ASP A 168 -10.55 8.31 -15.75
CA ASP A 168 -10.13 9.71 -15.92
C ASP A 168 -9.02 9.91 -16.98
N PRO A 169 -9.23 9.44 -18.23
CA PRO A 169 -8.27 9.67 -19.30
C PRO A 169 -8.15 11.17 -19.60
N ALA A 170 -6.98 11.60 -20.09
CA ALA A 170 -6.79 12.98 -20.49
C ALA A 170 -7.67 13.37 -21.69
N MET A 171 -8.04 12.39 -22.52
CA MET A 171 -8.94 12.56 -23.65
C MET A 171 -9.51 11.23 -24.16
N ILE A 172 -10.60 11.36 -24.90
CA ILE A 172 -11.25 10.31 -25.68
C ILE A 172 -11.01 10.60 -27.16
N ILE A 173 -10.54 9.61 -27.91
CA ILE A 173 -10.46 9.65 -29.37
C ILE A 173 -11.51 8.68 -29.92
N GLU A 174 -12.40 9.17 -30.77
CA GLU A 174 -13.40 8.38 -31.46
C GLU A 174 -13.13 8.45 -32.97
N THR A 175 -12.99 7.30 -33.64
CA THR A 175 -12.51 7.27 -35.04
C THR A 175 -13.59 7.07 -36.10
N GLY A 176 -14.83 7.43 -35.79
CA GLY A 176 -15.91 7.54 -36.76
C GLY A 176 -16.79 6.31 -36.87
N ASP A 177 -17.76 6.41 -37.76
CA ASP A 177 -18.91 5.53 -37.85
C ASP A 177 -19.73 5.55 -36.56
N ASN A 178 -20.18 6.75 -36.21
CA ASN A 178 -21.07 7.02 -35.08
C ASN A 178 -22.56 6.89 -35.47
N HIS A 179 -22.87 7.19 -36.73
CA HIS A 179 -24.22 7.20 -37.27
C HIS A 179 -24.24 6.52 -38.64
N TYR A 180 -25.30 5.76 -38.92
CA TYR A 180 -25.49 5.14 -40.23
C TYR A 180 -26.46 6.00 -41.05
N GLN A 181 -25.94 6.94 -41.85
CA GLN A 181 -26.72 7.96 -42.56
C GLN A 181 -27.39 7.46 -43.87
N ASN A 182 -27.82 6.19 -43.90
CA ASN A 182 -28.41 5.54 -45.09
C ASN A 182 -29.93 5.74 -45.24
N THR A 183 -30.55 6.67 -44.50
CA THR A 183 -31.97 7.02 -44.71
C THR A 183 -32.09 8.27 -45.58
N THR A 184 -33.10 8.32 -46.44
CA THR A 184 -33.53 9.53 -47.14
C THR A 184 -34.20 10.57 -46.22
N ASN A 185 -34.22 10.33 -44.90
CA ASN A 185 -34.94 11.15 -43.91
C ASN A 185 -33.96 11.82 -42.93
N GLU A 186 -33.56 13.05 -43.27
CA GLU A 186 -32.63 13.89 -42.51
C GLU A 186 -33.10 14.15 -41.07
N ALA A 187 -34.39 14.41 -40.86
CA ALA A 187 -34.95 14.68 -39.52
C ALA A 187 -34.76 13.51 -38.55
N SER A 188 -34.90 12.27 -39.05
CA SER A 188 -34.66 11.06 -38.25
C SER A 188 -33.18 10.86 -37.90
N SER A 189 -32.26 11.31 -38.77
CA SER A 189 -30.81 11.25 -38.55
C SER A 189 -30.37 12.24 -37.48
N LEU A 190 -30.85 13.49 -37.55
CA LEU A 190 -30.55 14.51 -36.54
C LEU A 190 -31.03 14.11 -35.13
N ALA A 191 -32.22 13.54 -35.02
CA ALA A 191 -32.75 13.07 -33.74
C ALA A 191 -31.90 11.94 -33.12
N ARG A 192 -31.39 11.02 -33.94
CA ARG A 192 -30.50 9.93 -33.49
C ARG A 192 -29.14 10.46 -33.03
N ILE A 193 -28.57 11.41 -33.76
CA ILE A 193 -27.31 12.06 -33.38
C ILE A 193 -27.47 12.80 -32.03
N GLU A 194 -28.58 13.51 -31.81
CA GLU A 194 -28.82 14.15 -30.52
C GLU A 194 -28.96 13.13 -29.38
N GLN A 195 -29.57 11.97 -29.61
CA GLN A 195 -29.59 10.88 -28.62
C GLN A 195 -28.20 10.31 -28.34
N TYR A 196 -27.38 10.14 -29.37
CA TYR A 196 -26.00 9.66 -29.23
C TYR A 196 -25.14 10.63 -28.43
N MET A 197 -25.27 11.93 -28.69
CA MET A 197 -24.48 12.94 -27.98
C MET A 197 -25.00 13.22 -26.58
N ASN A 198 -26.31 13.38 -26.39
CA ASN A 198 -26.87 13.85 -25.12
C ASN A 198 -27.32 12.71 -24.19
N GLY A 199 -27.42 11.49 -24.71
CA GLY A 199 -28.13 10.41 -24.03
C GLY A 199 -29.64 10.61 -24.10
N TYR A 200 -30.38 9.74 -23.40
CA TYR A 200 -31.83 9.86 -23.26
C TYR A 200 -32.36 9.06 -22.07
N THR A 201 -33.56 9.42 -21.60
CA THR A 201 -34.32 8.63 -20.62
C THR A 201 -35.26 7.68 -21.35
N GLY A 202 -34.98 6.38 -21.30
CA GLY A 202 -35.86 5.33 -21.82
C GLY A 202 -36.75 4.72 -20.74
N THR A 203 -37.56 3.72 -21.11
CA THR A 203 -38.40 2.94 -20.17
C THR A 203 -37.58 2.12 -19.16
N SER A 204 -36.28 1.93 -19.39
CA SER A 204 -35.36 1.21 -18.48
C SER A 204 -34.45 2.14 -17.67
N GLY A 205 -34.72 3.45 -17.65
CA GLY A 205 -33.88 4.44 -16.99
C GLY A 205 -33.02 5.28 -17.94
N TRP A 206 -32.16 6.11 -17.36
CA TRP A 206 -31.25 7.00 -18.07
C TRP A 206 -30.09 6.25 -18.74
N VAL A 207 -29.72 6.68 -19.94
CA VAL A 207 -28.57 6.18 -20.70
C VAL A 207 -27.67 7.36 -21.06
N ASN A 208 -26.38 7.27 -20.73
CA ASN A 208 -25.40 8.32 -20.99
C ASN A 208 -25.03 8.38 -22.49
N GLY A 209 -24.83 9.60 -23.01
CA GLY A 209 -24.27 9.86 -24.32
C GLY A 209 -22.86 10.50 -24.24
N MET A 210 -22.30 10.86 -25.39
CA MET A 210 -20.94 11.41 -25.52
C MET A 210 -20.68 12.68 -24.68
N ASN A 211 -21.71 13.50 -24.44
CA ASN A 211 -21.59 14.71 -23.63
C ASN A 211 -21.45 14.41 -22.13
N ASN A 212 -21.69 13.16 -21.71
CA ASN A 212 -21.53 12.74 -20.31
C ASN A 212 -20.11 12.26 -19.97
N PHE A 213 -19.18 12.18 -20.94
CA PHE A 213 -17.76 12.00 -20.63
C PHE A 213 -17.22 13.23 -19.88
N PHE A 214 -16.47 13.01 -18.80
CA PHE A 214 -15.72 14.05 -18.09
C PHE A 214 -14.43 14.45 -18.83
N ALA A 215 -13.90 13.53 -19.62
CA ALA A 215 -12.77 13.78 -20.51
C ALA A 215 -13.22 14.52 -21.78
N PRO A 216 -12.35 15.33 -22.40
CA PRO A 216 -12.61 15.93 -23.70
C PRO A 216 -12.70 14.84 -24.77
N VAL A 217 -13.59 15.04 -25.74
CA VAL A 217 -13.83 14.10 -26.84
C VAL A 217 -13.39 14.74 -28.16
N PHE A 218 -12.69 13.94 -28.96
CA PHE A 218 -12.27 14.27 -30.32
C PHE A 218 -12.73 13.17 -31.26
N THR A 219 -13.50 13.53 -32.29
CA THR A 219 -14.02 12.59 -33.26
C THR A 219 -13.68 12.99 -34.70
N VAL A 220 -13.36 12.00 -35.53
CA VAL A 220 -13.25 12.14 -36.99
C VAL A 220 -14.38 11.37 -37.66
N PRO A 221 -14.91 11.83 -38.80
CA PRO A 221 -15.99 11.13 -39.49
C PRO A 221 -15.51 9.81 -40.10
N GLY A 222 -16.41 8.82 -40.10
CA GLY A 222 -16.27 7.56 -40.81
C GLY A 222 -17.12 7.48 -42.08
N ASN A 223 -16.99 6.39 -42.85
CA ASN A 223 -17.68 6.27 -44.14
C ASN A 223 -19.21 6.21 -43.99
N HIS A 224 -19.72 5.69 -42.88
CA HIS A 224 -21.16 5.61 -42.61
C HIS A 224 -21.76 6.92 -42.09
N ASP A 225 -20.92 7.81 -41.56
CA ASP A 225 -21.37 9.12 -41.10
C ASP A 225 -21.63 10.08 -42.26
N THR A 226 -21.16 9.74 -43.46
CA THR A 226 -21.34 10.54 -44.67
C THR A 226 -22.62 10.14 -45.41
N PRO A 227 -23.37 11.08 -46.03
CA PRO A 227 -24.59 10.72 -46.74
C PRO A 227 -24.29 9.75 -47.88
N ASN A 228 -24.97 8.60 -47.86
CA ASN A 228 -24.86 7.63 -48.94
C ASN A 228 -25.43 8.26 -50.23
N LYS A 229 -24.54 8.40 -51.23
CA LYS A 229 -24.76 8.63 -52.66
C LYS A 229 -24.32 10.00 -53.18
N ASN A 230 -23.22 9.90 -53.94
CA ASN A 230 -22.80 10.68 -55.11
C ASN A 230 -21.76 11.79 -54.90
N PHE A 231 -20.63 11.52 -55.56
CA PHE A 231 -19.33 12.15 -55.48
C PHE A 231 -19.25 13.47 -56.29
N GLU A 232 -20.09 14.45 -56.00
CA GLU A 232 -19.93 15.82 -56.53
C GLU A 232 -19.73 16.83 -55.40
N LEU A 233 -18.49 17.11 -54.99
CA LEU A 233 -18.19 18.31 -54.18
C LEU A 233 -16.84 18.99 -54.49
N GLU A 234 -16.00 18.46 -55.40
CA GLU A 234 -14.76 19.14 -55.80
C GLU A 234 -14.97 20.09 -57.00
N PRO A 235 -14.39 21.31 -57.00
CA PRO A 235 -14.35 22.17 -58.17
C PRO A 235 -13.57 21.47 -59.31
N GLY A 236 -14.27 20.99 -60.34
CA GLY A 236 -13.67 20.45 -61.56
C GLY A 236 -14.10 19.03 -62.00
N TYR A 237 -14.98 18.35 -61.27
CA TYR A 237 -15.57 17.08 -61.72
C TYR A 237 -16.94 17.29 -62.37
N PRO A 238 -17.23 16.72 -63.56
CA PRO A 238 -18.45 17.03 -64.28
C PRO A 238 -19.51 15.91 -64.13
N ASN A 239 -20.52 16.06 -63.26
CA ASN A 239 -21.79 15.35 -63.50
C ASN A 239 -23.04 15.96 -62.79
N PRO A 240 -23.75 16.90 -63.42
CA PRO A 240 -24.72 17.78 -62.75
C PRO A 240 -25.85 17.01 -62.06
N GLY A 241 -26.00 17.14 -60.73
CA GLY A 241 -27.24 16.67 -60.08
C GLY A 241 -27.37 16.66 -58.55
N TYR A 242 -26.50 17.30 -57.75
CA TYR A 242 -26.53 17.13 -56.28
C TYR A 242 -26.75 18.42 -55.46
N GLU A 243 -27.62 18.32 -54.44
CA GLU A 243 -27.87 19.38 -53.46
C GLU A 243 -26.89 19.31 -52.28
N LYS A 244 -26.39 20.49 -51.88
CA LYS A 244 -25.46 20.78 -50.79
C LYS A 244 -25.97 20.45 -49.36
N ASN A 245 -27.02 19.61 -49.24
CA ASN A 245 -27.75 19.32 -48.00
C ASN A 245 -26.94 18.52 -46.96
N ALA A 246 -25.81 17.92 -47.36
CA ALA A 246 -24.89 17.23 -46.45
C ALA A 246 -24.25 18.16 -45.39
N ALA A 247 -24.13 19.46 -45.66
CA ALA A 247 -23.42 20.39 -44.78
C ALA A 247 -24.09 20.52 -43.40
N ILE A 248 -25.42 20.58 -43.31
CA ILE A 248 -26.11 20.89 -42.03
C ILE A 248 -25.83 19.81 -40.97
N THR A 249 -25.98 18.54 -41.33
CA THR A 249 -25.79 17.44 -40.37
C THR A 249 -24.32 17.26 -40.00
N GLN A 250 -23.40 17.38 -40.97
CA GLN A 250 -21.96 17.29 -40.72
C GLN A 250 -21.47 18.42 -39.81
N ASN A 251 -21.98 19.64 -39.98
CA ASN A 251 -21.57 20.80 -39.19
C ASN A 251 -22.05 20.70 -37.75
N LYS A 252 -23.30 20.25 -37.58
CA LYS A 252 -23.91 20.10 -36.26
C LYS A 252 -23.24 18.99 -35.45
N PHE A 253 -22.69 18.00 -36.14
CA PHE A 253 -22.09 16.84 -35.52
C PHE A 253 -20.57 16.97 -35.37
N TYR A 254 -19.83 17.18 -36.45
CA TYR A 254 -18.37 17.23 -36.44
C TYR A 254 -17.82 18.65 -36.33
N GLY A 255 -18.45 19.62 -37.00
CA GLY A 255 -17.89 20.95 -37.16
C GLY A 255 -16.66 20.91 -38.07
N LEU A 256 -15.46 20.91 -37.49
CA LEU A 256 -14.22 20.61 -38.21
C LEU A 256 -14.09 19.11 -38.45
N GLN A 257 -13.92 18.71 -39.70
CA GLN A 257 -13.77 17.29 -40.03
C GLN A 257 -12.30 16.85 -39.98
N ALA A 258 -11.36 17.80 -40.08
CA ALA A 258 -9.94 17.59 -39.90
C ALA A 258 -9.36 18.69 -39.02
N PHE A 259 -8.55 18.33 -38.04
CA PHE A 259 -8.03 19.28 -37.06
C PHE A 259 -6.78 18.73 -36.38
N ASN A 260 -5.98 19.65 -35.83
CA ASN A 260 -4.77 19.31 -35.09
C ASN A 260 -4.78 20.04 -33.74
N PHE A 261 -4.25 19.40 -32.71
CA PHE A 261 -4.13 20.01 -31.38
C PHE A 261 -2.94 19.44 -30.61
N SER A 262 -2.61 20.09 -29.50
CA SER A 262 -1.53 19.67 -28.59
C SER A 262 -2.06 19.39 -27.19
N TYR A 263 -1.43 18.44 -26.51
CA TYR A 263 -1.55 18.25 -25.07
C TYR A 263 -0.15 18.06 -24.50
N GLY A 264 0.32 19.01 -23.68
CA GLY A 264 1.73 19.06 -23.29
C GLY A 264 2.66 19.07 -24.51
N SER A 265 3.59 18.13 -24.55
CA SER A 265 4.53 17.96 -25.66
C SER A 265 4.00 17.07 -26.80
N THR A 266 2.88 16.38 -26.61
CA THR A 266 2.28 15.48 -27.60
C THR A 266 1.47 16.28 -28.64
N ARG A 267 1.51 15.81 -29.90
CA ARG A 267 0.79 16.39 -31.04
C ARG A 267 -0.22 15.40 -31.60
N PHE A 268 -1.41 15.88 -31.92
CA PHE A 268 -2.53 15.07 -32.39
C PHE A 268 -2.98 15.56 -33.76
N MET A 269 -3.13 14.62 -34.70
CA MET A 269 -3.50 14.91 -36.08
C MET A 269 -4.74 14.10 -36.44
N GLY A 270 -5.89 14.76 -36.46
CA GLY A 270 -7.17 14.21 -36.89
C GLY A 270 -7.33 14.40 -38.38
N VAL A 271 -7.40 13.30 -39.12
CA VAL A 271 -7.50 13.31 -40.58
C VAL A 271 -8.82 12.66 -40.99
N ASN A 272 -9.55 13.35 -41.85
CA ASN A 272 -10.74 12.79 -42.46
C ASN A 272 -10.38 12.00 -43.73
N ASN A 273 -10.39 10.67 -43.61
CA ASN A 273 -10.14 9.74 -44.72
C ASN A 273 -11.31 8.78 -45.00
N SER A 274 -12.52 9.09 -44.53
CA SER A 274 -13.71 8.24 -44.67
C SER A 274 -14.16 7.99 -46.12
N TRP A 275 -13.59 8.72 -47.07
CA TRP A 275 -14.00 8.79 -48.48
C TRP A 275 -13.38 7.73 -49.39
N THR A 276 -12.53 6.84 -48.86
CA THR A 276 -11.92 5.79 -49.68
C THR A 276 -13.00 4.76 -50.08
N PRO A 277 -13.08 4.33 -51.35
CA PRO A 277 -14.06 3.35 -51.78
C PRO A 277 -14.05 2.11 -50.89
N ASP A 278 -15.24 1.67 -50.47
CA ASP A 278 -15.50 0.45 -49.71
C ASP A 278 -15.31 -0.80 -50.60
N THR A 279 -14.16 -0.90 -51.27
CA THR A 279 -13.83 -2.06 -52.11
C THR A 279 -13.01 -3.13 -51.38
N GLY A 280 -12.86 -3.02 -50.05
CA GLY A 280 -12.22 -4.05 -49.22
C GLY A 280 -10.79 -4.42 -49.63
N GLY A 281 -10.14 -3.54 -50.38
CA GLY A 281 -8.84 -3.70 -50.98
C GLY A 281 -8.55 -2.40 -51.67
N GLY A 282 -7.48 -1.70 -51.24
CA GLY A 282 -7.07 -0.44 -51.82
C GLY A 282 -7.03 -0.56 -53.34
N ALA A 283 -8.04 0.01 -54.01
CA ALA A 283 -8.07 0.04 -55.45
C ALA A 283 -6.89 0.91 -55.90
N ALA A 284 -5.83 0.25 -56.35
CA ALA A 284 -4.64 0.89 -56.89
C ALA A 284 -5.06 1.87 -57.99
N GLY A 285 -4.94 3.18 -57.72
CA GLY A 285 -5.30 4.23 -58.67
C GLY A 285 -6.17 5.36 -58.11
N TYR A 286 -6.75 5.24 -56.92
CA TYR A 286 -7.47 6.35 -56.28
C TYR A 286 -6.50 7.37 -55.68
N VAL A 287 -6.56 8.62 -56.14
CA VAL A 287 -5.82 9.75 -55.57
C VAL A 287 -6.46 10.10 -54.22
N ALA A 288 -5.66 10.15 -53.15
CA ALA A 288 -6.14 10.50 -51.81
C ALA A 288 -6.74 11.92 -51.80
N ASN A 289 -8.08 12.03 -51.69
CA ASN A 289 -8.79 13.33 -51.64
C ASN A 289 -8.66 14.08 -50.29
N TYR A 290 -7.55 13.86 -49.57
CA TYR A 290 -7.28 14.46 -48.27
C TYR A 290 -5.82 14.92 -48.13
N GLN A 291 -5.03 14.94 -49.21
CA GLN A 291 -3.62 15.35 -49.18
C GLN A 291 -3.43 16.76 -48.62
N TRP A 292 -4.31 17.70 -48.98
CA TRP A 292 -4.26 19.08 -48.47
C TRP A 292 -4.42 19.15 -46.93
N GLN A 293 -5.15 18.21 -46.31
CA GLN A 293 -5.28 18.12 -44.85
C GLN A 293 -3.94 17.69 -44.23
N LEU A 294 -3.24 16.76 -44.87
CA LEU A 294 -1.92 16.29 -44.44
C LEU A 294 -0.87 17.39 -44.58
N ASP A 295 -0.92 18.14 -45.68
CA ASP A 295 -0.04 19.28 -45.92
C ASP A 295 -0.30 20.40 -44.88
N ALA A 296 -1.57 20.68 -44.58
CA ALA A 296 -1.96 21.65 -43.55
C ALA A 296 -1.52 21.20 -42.15
N ALA A 297 -1.64 19.91 -41.82
CA ALA A 297 -1.18 19.35 -40.56
C ALA A 297 0.35 19.40 -40.43
N ASN A 298 1.09 19.10 -41.50
CA ASN A 298 2.55 19.26 -41.51
C ASN A 298 2.97 20.72 -41.39
N ALA A 299 2.30 21.64 -42.08
CA ALA A 299 2.54 23.07 -41.95
C ALA A 299 2.29 23.56 -40.51
N TRP A 300 1.24 23.04 -39.86
CA TRP A 300 0.98 23.29 -38.45
C TRP A 300 2.07 22.70 -37.54
N LEU A 301 2.55 21.47 -37.77
CA LEU A 301 3.65 20.91 -36.98
C LEU A 301 4.94 21.73 -37.11
N ASN A 302 5.22 22.26 -38.30
CA ASN A 302 6.38 23.10 -38.54
C ASN A 302 6.29 24.45 -37.79
N SER A 303 5.08 24.95 -37.51
CA SER A 303 4.89 26.21 -36.77
C SER A 303 4.70 26.01 -35.27
N ALA A 304 3.93 25.01 -34.84
CA ALA A 304 3.64 24.69 -33.44
C ALA A 304 4.74 23.82 -32.78
N GLY A 305 5.72 23.36 -33.56
CA GLY A 305 6.75 22.41 -33.17
C GLY A 305 6.25 20.97 -33.18
N SER A 306 7.10 20.05 -33.63
CA SER A 306 6.73 18.64 -33.84
C SER A 306 6.41 17.85 -32.56
N GLY A 307 6.69 18.41 -31.38
CA GLY A 307 6.51 17.72 -30.10
C GLY A 307 7.46 16.54 -29.89
N LYS A 308 7.33 15.85 -28.75
CA LYS A 308 8.09 14.61 -28.49
C LYS A 308 7.38 13.36 -29.01
N PHE A 309 6.05 13.42 -29.09
CA PHE A 309 5.22 12.32 -29.55
C PHE A 309 4.10 12.83 -30.46
N ARG A 310 3.72 12.01 -31.44
CA ARG A 310 2.77 12.36 -32.50
C ARG A 310 1.77 11.22 -32.66
N ILE A 311 0.49 11.52 -32.54
CA ILE A 311 -0.60 10.56 -32.65
C ILE A 311 -1.49 10.98 -33.82
N GLY A 312 -1.62 10.11 -34.82
CA GLY A 312 -2.58 10.29 -35.91
C GLY A 312 -3.86 9.51 -35.63
N PHE A 313 -5.01 10.08 -35.95
CA PHE A 313 -6.28 9.37 -35.86
C PHE A 313 -7.14 9.68 -37.09
N PHE A 314 -7.73 8.62 -37.66
CA PHE A 314 -8.45 8.63 -38.92
C PHE A 314 -9.38 7.41 -38.97
N HIS A 315 -10.27 7.30 -39.94
CA HIS A 315 -11.24 6.21 -39.95
C HIS A 315 -10.69 4.94 -40.63
N VAL A 316 -10.21 5.03 -41.87
CA VAL A 316 -9.86 3.84 -42.68
C VAL A 316 -8.37 3.47 -42.56
N PRO A 317 -8.01 2.29 -42.04
CA PRO A 317 -6.63 1.78 -42.08
C PRO A 317 -6.29 1.19 -43.46
N GLN A 318 -5.10 1.45 -44.02
CA GLN A 318 -4.69 0.94 -45.35
C GLN A 318 -3.46 0.01 -45.26
N GLU A 319 -3.54 -1.19 -45.87
CA GLU A 319 -2.66 -2.33 -45.55
C GLU A 319 -1.21 -2.30 -46.08
N SER A 320 -0.85 -1.42 -47.02
CA SER A 320 0.48 -1.44 -47.70
C SER A 320 1.30 -0.15 -47.57
N ILE A 321 1.30 0.43 -46.36
CA ILE A 321 1.86 1.74 -45.99
C ILE A 321 0.85 2.88 -46.24
N PRO A 322 0.12 3.33 -45.21
CA PRO A 322 -0.94 4.31 -45.35
C PRO A 322 -0.43 5.65 -45.91
N PRO A 323 -1.15 6.28 -46.84
CA PRO A 323 -0.88 7.64 -47.33
C PRO A 323 -0.74 8.65 -46.18
N VAL A 324 -1.56 8.51 -45.12
CA VAL A 324 -1.47 9.36 -43.92
C VAL A 324 -0.08 9.23 -43.28
N TYR A 325 0.34 8.01 -42.94
CA TYR A 325 1.65 7.77 -42.31
C TYR A 325 2.80 8.25 -43.20
N ASN A 326 2.74 7.94 -44.50
CA ASN A 326 3.77 8.33 -45.46
C ASN A 326 3.90 9.84 -45.62
N ALA A 327 2.80 10.57 -45.67
CA ALA A 327 2.85 12.03 -45.78
C ALA A 327 3.62 12.65 -44.60
N PHE A 328 3.32 12.20 -43.37
CA PHE A 328 4.02 12.67 -42.18
C PHE A 328 5.47 12.18 -42.13
N LYS A 329 5.75 10.92 -42.45
CA LYS A 329 7.12 10.36 -42.50
C LYS A 329 7.99 11.11 -43.51
N ASN A 330 7.50 11.29 -44.73
CA ASN A 330 8.24 11.94 -45.81
C ASN A 330 8.49 13.43 -45.53
N ALA A 331 7.59 14.07 -44.79
CA ALA A 331 7.77 15.45 -44.28
C ALA A 331 8.71 15.55 -43.07
N GLY A 332 9.36 14.46 -42.62
CA GLY A 332 10.23 14.44 -41.45
C GLY A 332 9.48 14.44 -40.11
N ASN A 333 8.17 14.22 -40.12
CA ASN A 333 7.28 14.29 -38.98
C ASN A 333 6.59 12.94 -38.63
N PRO A 334 7.31 11.80 -38.54
CA PRO A 334 6.68 10.49 -38.46
C PRO A 334 5.75 10.32 -37.24
N LEU A 335 4.57 9.75 -37.47
CA LEU A 335 3.61 9.40 -36.43
C LEU A 335 4.17 8.28 -35.54
N GLY A 336 3.95 8.41 -34.23
CA GLY A 336 4.39 7.43 -33.23
C GLY A 336 3.35 6.37 -32.92
N LEU A 337 2.07 6.75 -32.93
CA LEU A 337 0.90 5.88 -32.75
C LEU A 337 -0.18 6.32 -33.75
N MET A 338 -0.89 5.37 -34.33
CA MET A 338 -2.04 5.61 -35.18
C MET A 338 -3.28 4.93 -34.61
N LEU A 339 -4.41 5.61 -34.66
CA LEU A 339 -5.71 5.13 -34.20
C LEU A 339 -6.67 5.12 -35.39
N ALA A 340 -7.33 3.99 -35.62
CA ALA A 340 -8.26 3.82 -36.73
C ALA A 340 -9.55 3.11 -36.34
N GLY A 341 -10.56 3.23 -37.21
CA GLY A 341 -11.84 2.53 -37.14
C GLY A 341 -12.01 1.54 -38.29
N HIS A 342 -13.22 1.45 -38.84
CA HIS A 342 -13.64 0.77 -40.08
C HIS A 342 -13.54 -0.76 -40.04
N VAL A 343 -12.44 -1.30 -39.50
CA VAL A 343 -12.20 -2.73 -39.37
C VAL A 343 -12.86 -3.22 -38.09
N HIS A 344 -14.03 -3.85 -38.25
CA HIS A 344 -14.85 -4.43 -37.19
C HIS A 344 -14.26 -5.73 -36.57
N SER A 345 -12.94 -5.79 -36.45
CA SER A 345 -12.20 -6.94 -35.93
C SER A 345 -10.86 -6.47 -35.34
N ILE A 346 -10.44 -7.13 -34.26
CA ILE A 346 -9.09 -6.94 -33.69
C ILE A 346 -8.12 -8.07 -34.07
N THR A 347 -8.55 -9.07 -34.83
CA THR A 347 -7.67 -10.17 -35.26
C THR A 347 -6.47 -9.68 -36.06
N ASN A 348 -6.65 -8.60 -36.83
CA ASN A 348 -5.62 -7.96 -37.64
C ASN A 348 -5.08 -6.65 -37.01
N SER A 349 -5.45 -6.37 -35.76
CA SER A 349 -5.02 -5.18 -35.00
C SER A 349 -3.93 -5.59 -33.99
N PRO A 350 -2.82 -4.84 -33.88
CA PRO A 350 -2.49 -3.64 -34.67
C PRO A 350 -1.94 -3.96 -36.07
N PHE A 351 -2.22 -3.08 -37.03
CA PHE A 351 -1.47 -3.01 -38.28
C PHE A 351 -0.08 -2.41 -38.02
N THR A 352 0.96 -2.95 -38.65
CA THR A 352 2.35 -2.49 -38.46
C THR A 352 2.88 -1.77 -39.69
N TYR A 353 3.39 -0.55 -39.52
CA TYR A 353 3.94 0.29 -40.57
C TYR A 353 5.31 0.83 -40.14
N ASP A 354 6.39 0.31 -40.72
CA ASP A 354 7.76 0.75 -40.40
C ASP A 354 8.01 0.83 -38.88
N SER A 355 7.73 -0.28 -38.17
CA SER A 355 7.75 -0.45 -36.71
C SER A 355 6.72 0.36 -35.90
N ARG A 356 5.89 1.19 -36.54
CA ARG A 356 4.79 1.93 -35.90
C ARG A 356 3.51 1.11 -35.93
N LEU A 357 2.67 1.30 -34.93
CA LEU A 357 1.45 0.51 -34.76
C LEU A 357 0.22 1.39 -35.02
N CYS A 358 -0.73 0.83 -35.76
CA CYS A 358 -2.04 1.39 -36.00
C CYS A 358 -3.08 0.44 -35.42
N TYR A 359 -3.81 0.91 -34.41
CA TYR A 359 -4.80 0.10 -33.72
C TYR A 359 -6.19 0.43 -34.23
N THR A 360 -6.94 -0.61 -34.56
CA THR A 360 -8.40 -0.53 -34.70
C THR A 360 -9.09 -1.01 -33.43
N THR A 361 -10.36 -0.66 -33.30
CA THR A 361 -11.22 -1.14 -32.20
C THR A 361 -12.18 -2.20 -32.72
N LEU A 362 -12.62 -3.09 -31.83
CA LEU A 362 -13.80 -3.90 -32.14
C LEU A 362 -15.01 -2.96 -32.31
N SER A 363 -15.94 -3.29 -33.21
CA SER A 363 -17.16 -2.51 -33.40
C SER A 363 -18.23 -2.86 -32.37
N CYS A 364 -19.04 -1.87 -31.97
CA CYS A 364 -20.27 -2.09 -31.21
C CYS A 364 -21.41 -2.50 -32.16
N ARG A 365 -21.38 -3.75 -32.65
CA ARG A 365 -22.48 -4.30 -33.47
C ARG A 365 -23.50 -5.01 -32.59
N ASP A 366 -24.79 -4.87 -32.98
CA ASP A 366 -25.94 -5.50 -32.31
C ASP A 366 -25.65 -6.98 -31.99
N GLY A 367 -25.59 -7.29 -30.69
CA GLY A 367 -25.41 -8.65 -30.19
C GLY A 367 -23.96 -9.10 -29.93
N SER A 368 -22.96 -8.25 -30.20
CA SER A 368 -21.53 -8.52 -29.89
C SER A 368 -21.25 -8.61 -28.37
N LYS A 369 -22.12 -8.04 -27.53
CA LYS A 369 -22.08 -8.10 -26.06
C LYS A 369 -20.74 -7.61 -25.46
N SER A 370 -20.11 -6.64 -26.12
CA SER A 370 -18.84 -6.07 -25.72
C SER A 370 -18.93 -4.55 -25.70
N ALA A 371 -18.20 -3.90 -24.79
CA ALA A 371 -17.93 -2.48 -24.81
C ALA A 371 -16.46 -2.29 -25.24
N PRO A 372 -16.16 -2.36 -26.55
CA PRO A 372 -14.80 -2.32 -27.04
C PRO A 372 -14.20 -0.92 -26.92
N PHE A 373 -13.04 -0.84 -26.28
CA PHE A 373 -12.21 0.35 -26.23
C PHE A 373 -10.75 -0.07 -26.14
N ASN A 374 -9.87 0.67 -26.78
CA ASN A 374 -8.45 0.61 -26.53
C ASN A 374 -8.07 1.62 -25.44
N LEU A 375 -7.07 1.27 -24.63
CA LEU A 375 -6.54 2.14 -23.58
C LEU A 375 -5.03 2.19 -23.67
N TYR A 376 -4.51 3.40 -23.82
CA TYR A 376 -3.08 3.67 -23.93
C TYR A 376 -2.64 4.52 -22.77
N LYS A 377 -1.48 4.23 -22.19
CA LYS A 377 -0.82 5.12 -21.24
C LYS A 377 0.36 5.78 -21.93
N VAL A 378 0.30 7.10 -22.05
CA VAL A 378 1.31 7.93 -22.70
C VAL A 378 2.24 8.52 -21.65
N ASP A 379 3.55 8.43 -21.91
CA ASP A 379 4.57 9.22 -21.24
C ASP A 379 4.98 10.36 -22.17
N ASP A 380 4.48 11.56 -21.87
CA ASP A 380 4.70 12.76 -22.67
C ASP A 380 6.17 13.20 -22.63
N VAL A 381 6.87 12.94 -21.52
CA VAL A 381 8.26 13.37 -21.33
C VAL A 381 9.22 12.49 -22.13
N ALA A 382 8.99 11.17 -22.11
CA ALA A 382 9.74 10.20 -22.89
C ALA A 382 9.32 10.17 -24.37
N GLY A 383 8.09 10.59 -24.68
CA GLY A 383 7.51 10.52 -26.01
C GLY A 383 7.16 9.08 -26.42
N THR A 384 6.67 8.29 -25.46
CA THR A 384 6.38 6.86 -25.61
C THR A 384 4.97 6.52 -25.14
N TYR A 385 4.50 5.31 -25.45
CA TYR A 385 3.23 4.81 -24.95
C TYR A 385 3.30 3.30 -24.65
N GLU A 386 2.41 2.84 -23.79
CA GLU A 386 2.13 1.42 -23.54
C GLU A 386 0.64 1.12 -23.76
N THR A 387 0.33 -0.07 -24.29
CA THR A 387 -1.06 -0.55 -24.39
C THR A 387 -1.47 -1.24 -23.10
N VAL A 388 -2.64 -0.90 -22.57
CA VAL A 388 -3.14 -1.42 -21.29
C VAL A 388 -4.41 -2.24 -21.47
N GLY A 389 -5.35 -1.76 -22.30
CA GLY A 389 -6.71 -2.30 -22.39
C GLY A 389 -7.09 -2.93 -23.72
N ASN A 390 -6.14 -3.16 -24.63
CA ASN A 390 -6.45 -3.46 -26.04
C ASN A 390 -6.76 -4.94 -26.33
N ALA A 391 -6.59 -5.83 -25.34
CA ALA A 391 -6.83 -7.26 -25.52
C ALA A 391 -8.34 -7.56 -25.61
N GLN A 392 -8.72 -8.55 -26.42
CA GLN A 392 -10.13 -8.98 -26.55
C GLN A 392 -10.79 -9.27 -25.20
N SER A 393 -10.03 -9.84 -24.26
CA SER A 393 -10.50 -10.14 -22.92
C SER A 393 -10.94 -8.89 -22.17
N ALA A 394 -10.34 -7.72 -22.40
CA ALA A 394 -10.77 -6.46 -21.80
C ALA A 394 -12.17 -6.03 -22.30
N HIS A 395 -12.53 -6.39 -23.53
CA HIS A 395 -13.83 -6.03 -24.12
C HIS A 395 -14.95 -6.99 -23.71
N GLN A 396 -14.62 -8.21 -23.29
CA GLN A 396 -15.58 -9.25 -22.86
C GLN A 396 -16.09 -8.96 -21.44
N GLY A 397 -17.41 -8.84 -21.23
CA GLY A 397 -17.91 -8.52 -19.88
C GLY A 397 -19.41 -8.38 -19.64
N LEU A 398 -20.29 -8.92 -20.49
CA LEU A 398 -21.73 -8.98 -20.23
C LEU A 398 -22.17 -10.44 -20.03
N GLU A 399 -21.96 -11.00 -18.84
CA GLU A 399 -22.44 -12.37 -18.55
C GLU A 399 -23.98 -12.40 -18.55
N THR A 400 -24.51 -12.93 -19.66
CA THR A 400 -25.89 -13.35 -19.93
C THR A 400 -26.94 -12.26 -20.20
N ALA A 401 -27.10 -11.97 -21.49
CA ALA A 401 -28.35 -11.88 -22.26
C ALA A 401 -29.51 -10.94 -21.86
N LYS A 402 -29.57 -10.31 -20.68
CA LYS A 402 -30.67 -9.37 -20.32
C LYS A 402 -30.29 -8.23 -19.36
N ASN A 403 -29.13 -8.28 -18.69
CA ASN A 403 -28.78 -7.33 -17.62
C ASN A 403 -27.45 -6.62 -17.88
N TYR A 404 -27.50 -5.37 -18.38
CA TYR A 404 -26.34 -4.48 -18.57
C TYR A 404 -25.68 -4.00 -17.25
N ASN A 405 -25.88 -4.71 -16.13
CA ASN A 405 -25.72 -4.17 -14.77
C ASN A 405 -24.35 -4.40 -14.11
N THR A 406 -23.38 -5.02 -14.80
CA THR A 406 -22.06 -5.35 -14.21
C THR A 406 -20.90 -5.11 -15.18
N PRO A 407 -20.54 -3.86 -15.47
CA PRO A 407 -19.31 -3.55 -16.18
C PRO A 407 -18.08 -4.10 -15.45
N LYS A 408 -16.98 -4.31 -16.20
CA LYS A 408 -15.69 -4.74 -15.63
C LYS A 408 -15.07 -3.71 -14.69
N LEU A 409 -15.41 -2.45 -14.86
CA LEU A 409 -15.08 -1.40 -13.92
C LEU A 409 -16.37 -0.74 -13.46
N LYS A 410 -16.62 -0.73 -12.15
CA LYS A 410 -17.86 -0.23 -11.58
C LYS A 410 -17.58 0.60 -10.35
N LEU A 411 -18.24 1.75 -10.24
CA LEU A 411 -18.26 2.61 -9.07
C LEU A 411 -19.67 2.66 -8.51
N THR A 412 -19.82 2.40 -7.21
CA THR A 412 -21.09 2.47 -6.49
C THR A 412 -20.93 3.23 -5.19
N TYR A 413 -21.97 3.94 -4.77
CA TYR A 413 -22.00 4.66 -3.51
C TYR A 413 -22.97 3.99 -2.52
N ALA A 414 -22.61 3.97 -1.23
CA ALA A 414 -23.48 3.46 -0.17
C ALA A 414 -24.68 4.37 0.09
N ASN A 415 -24.47 5.69 0.00
CA ASN A 415 -25.52 6.71 0.06
C ASN A 415 -25.68 7.39 -1.30
N ALA A 416 -26.82 8.05 -1.53
CA ALA A 416 -27.02 8.85 -2.73
C ALA A 416 -25.92 9.92 -2.85
N ASN A 417 -25.30 9.99 -4.03
CA ASN A 417 -24.22 10.95 -4.32
C ASN A 417 -24.79 12.19 -5.01
N ASP A 418 -25.76 12.83 -4.36
CA ASP A 418 -26.60 13.90 -4.90
C ASP A 418 -26.54 15.18 -4.05
N GLY A 419 -25.59 15.25 -3.11
CA GLY A 419 -25.43 16.39 -2.22
C GLY A 419 -26.31 16.36 -0.96
N THR A 420 -27.04 15.27 -0.71
CA THR A 420 -27.86 15.13 0.52
C THR A 420 -27.08 14.59 1.72
N SER A 421 -25.97 13.89 1.48
CA SER A 421 -25.22 13.17 2.51
C SER A 421 -23.89 13.84 2.83
N GLU A 422 -23.60 14.05 4.11
CA GLU A 422 -22.34 14.62 4.61
C GLU A 422 -21.21 13.57 4.72
N THR A 423 -21.54 12.30 4.56
CA THR A 423 -20.60 11.17 4.51
C THR A 423 -21.03 10.18 3.43
N ASN A 424 -20.08 9.52 2.80
CA ASN A 424 -20.39 8.49 1.80
C ASN A 424 -19.27 7.46 1.69
N VAL A 425 -19.60 6.28 1.18
CA VAL A 425 -18.65 5.21 0.91
C VAL A 425 -18.74 4.86 -0.56
N ALA A 426 -17.66 5.10 -1.30
CA ALA A 426 -17.54 4.74 -2.70
C ALA A 426 -16.78 3.40 -2.82
N THR A 427 -17.41 2.42 -3.46
CA THR A 427 -16.80 1.12 -3.77
C THR A 427 -16.50 1.07 -5.26
N ILE A 428 -15.22 0.87 -5.59
CA ILE A 428 -14.74 0.68 -6.96
C ILE A 428 -14.37 -0.79 -7.14
N VAL A 429 -14.98 -1.47 -8.11
CA VAL A 429 -14.65 -2.85 -8.48
C VAL A 429 -13.96 -2.83 -9.83
N ASN A 430 -12.68 -3.22 -9.85
CA ASN A 430 -11.91 -3.44 -11.07
C ASN A 430 -11.76 -4.94 -11.34
N LYS A 431 -12.41 -5.41 -12.39
CA LYS A 431 -12.29 -6.79 -12.91
C LYS A 431 -11.37 -6.89 -14.12
N PHE A 432 -10.73 -5.79 -14.53
CA PHE A 432 -9.66 -5.87 -15.51
C PHE A 432 -8.43 -6.55 -14.90
N THR A 433 -7.66 -7.20 -15.76
CA THR A 433 -6.39 -7.84 -15.40
C THR A 433 -5.24 -6.84 -15.35
N PHE A 434 -5.52 -5.54 -15.47
CA PHE A 434 -4.54 -4.47 -15.43
C PHE A 434 -4.93 -3.42 -14.36
N PRO A 435 -3.95 -2.74 -13.76
CA PRO A 435 -4.18 -1.66 -12.82
C PRO A 435 -4.59 -0.36 -13.54
N ILE A 436 -5.24 0.54 -12.82
CA ILE A 436 -5.65 1.87 -13.28
C ILE A 436 -5.08 2.91 -12.33
N ALA A 437 -4.04 3.59 -12.77
CA ALA A 437 -3.44 4.70 -12.02
C ALA A 437 -4.35 5.93 -12.01
N GLY A 438 -4.53 6.57 -10.85
CA GLY A 438 -5.32 7.80 -10.74
C GLY A 438 -6.82 7.66 -11.05
N ALA A 439 -7.40 6.49 -10.82
CA ALA A 439 -8.84 6.27 -10.97
C ALA A 439 -9.62 7.27 -10.10
N ARG A 440 -10.65 7.88 -10.67
CA ARG A 440 -11.37 9.01 -10.09
C ARG A 440 -12.64 8.57 -9.36
N VAL A 441 -12.90 9.23 -8.24
CA VAL A 441 -14.16 9.18 -7.49
C VAL A 441 -14.61 10.61 -7.23
N ARG A 442 -15.84 10.95 -7.64
CA ARG A 442 -16.42 12.27 -7.40
C ARG A 442 -17.49 12.18 -6.33
N PHE A 443 -17.29 12.86 -5.22
CA PHE A 443 -18.33 13.05 -4.21
C PHE A 443 -19.06 14.38 -4.41
N VAL A 444 -20.39 14.33 -4.33
CA VAL A 444 -21.28 15.50 -4.31
C VAL A 444 -21.89 15.57 -2.93
N VAL A 445 -21.55 16.61 -2.17
CA VAL A 445 -21.93 16.75 -0.75
C VAL A 445 -22.55 18.12 -0.44
N PRO A 446 -23.23 18.28 0.71
CA PRO A 446 -23.72 19.58 1.15
C PRO A 446 -22.59 20.61 1.25
N LYS A 447 -22.93 21.89 1.03
CA LYS A 447 -22.00 23.00 1.31
C LYS A 447 -21.65 23.07 2.80
N GLY A 448 -20.47 23.62 3.10
CA GLY A 448 -20.02 23.87 4.48
C GLY A 448 -19.11 22.78 5.05
N GLY A 449 -17.98 22.53 4.39
CA GLY A 449 -16.90 21.66 4.86
C GLY A 449 -16.23 22.15 6.16
N PRO A 450 -15.08 21.57 6.55
CA PRO A 450 -14.20 20.73 5.74
C PRO A 450 -14.69 19.29 5.58
N TYR A 451 -14.15 18.61 4.58
CA TYR A 451 -14.33 17.17 4.34
C TYR A 451 -12.97 16.51 4.17
N TYR A 452 -12.90 15.19 4.38
CA TYR A 452 -11.70 14.42 4.07
C TYR A 452 -12.08 13.03 3.53
N VAL A 453 -11.15 12.43 2.79
CA VAL A 453 -11.29 11.06 2.26
C VAL A 453 -10.24 10.15 2.87
N THR A 454 -10.57 8.86 3.02
CA THR A 454 -9.58 7.82 3.35
C THR A 454 -9.39 6.89 2.17
N ASN A 455 -8.18 6.31 2.04
CA ASN A 455 -7.77 5.45 0.92
C ASN A 455 -7.89 6.13 -0.46
N ALA A 456 -7.74 7.45 -0.54
CA ALA A 456 -7.65 8.21 -1.78
C ALA A 456 -6.98 9.57 -1.50
N THR A 457 -6.61 10.29 -2.55
CA THR A 457 -6.08 11.66 -2.44
C THR A 457 -7.04 12.63 -3.12
N ILE A 458 -7.45 13.70 -2.42
CA ILE A 458 -8.25 14.78 -3.02
C ILE A 458 -7.38 15.50 -4.06
N LYS A 459 -7.85 15.54 -5.31
CA LYS A 459 -7.18 16.25 -6.42
C LYS A 459 -7.73 17.64 -6.63
N GLN A 460 -9.02 17.82 -6.37
CA GLN A 460 -9.65 19.12 -6.30
C GLN A 460 -10.87 19.04 -5.42
N GLU A 461 -11.19 20.17 -4.81
CA GLU A 461 -12.48 20.41 -4.21
C GLU A 461 -12.90 21.85 -4.48
N PHE A 462 -14.21 22.08 -4.59
CA PHE A 462 -14.75 23.42 -4.82
C PHE A 462 -16.21 23.50 -4.40
N ASP A 463 -16.63 24.70 -3.97
CA ASP A 463 -18.04 25.03 -3.83
C ASP A 463 -18.63 25.32 -5.20
N GLY A 464 -19.52 24.43 -5.65
CA GLY A 464 -20.39 24.66 -6.79
C GLY A 464 -21.55 25.60 -6.45
N THR A 465 -22.53 25.70 -7.35
CA THR A 465 -23.72 26.54 -7.15
C THR A 465 -24.54 26.06 -5.95
N ASN A 466 -24.79 24.75 -5.85
CA ASN A 466 -25.65 24.16 -4.82
C ASN A 466 -24.91 23.20 -3.87
N PHE A 467 -23.78 22.66 -4.28
CA PHE A 467 -23.08 21.57 -3.61
C PHE A 467 -21.61 21.88 -3.43
N HIS A 468 -20.97 21.18 -2.52
CA HIS A 468 -19.52 21.09 -2.46
C HIS A 468 -19.08 19.82 -3.19
N ILE A 469 -18.11 19.93 -4.09
CA ILE A 469 -17.66 18.85 -4.97
C ILE A 469 -16.25 18.46 -4.59
N ILE A 470 -16.01 17.16 -4.42
CA ILE A 470 -14.71 16.61 -4.07
C ILE A 470 -14.36 15.54 -5.10
N ASP A 471 -13.31 15.77 -5.88
CA ASP A 471 -12.75 14.75 -6.77
C ASP A 471 -11.52 14.14 -6.09
N ALA A 472 -11.63 12.87 -5.72
CA ALA A 472 -10.55 12.08 -5.17
C ALA A 472 -10.00 11.10 -6.22
N THR A 473 -8.73 10.73 -6.08
CA THR A 473 -8.08 9.75 -6.96
C THR A 473 -7.40 8.64 -6.18
N TYR A 474 -7.35 7.46 -6.80
CA TYR A 474 -6.73 6.27 -6.23
C TYR A 474 -6.03 5.44 -7.31
N ASN A 475 -4.91 4.79 -6.96
CA ASN A 475 -4.25 3.83 -7.83
C ASN A 475 -4.88 2.45 -7.66
N LEU A 476 -5.78 2.10 -8.56
CA LEU A 476 -6.57 0.89 -8.49
C LEU A 476 -5.77 -0.31 -9.00
N ALA A 477 -5.64 -1.35 -8.19
CA ALA A 477 -4.97 -2.59 -8.61
C ALA A 477 -5.81 -3.36 -9.64
N ALA A 478 -5.16 -4.30 -10.35
CA ALA A 478 -5.86 -5.26 -11.19
C ALA A 478 -6.73 -6.19 -10.33
N THR A 479 -7.89 -6.62 -10.84
CA THR A 479 -8.76 -7.62 -10.18
C THR A 479 -9.06 -7.30 -8.70
N SER A 480 -9.28 -6.03 -8.38
CA SER A 480 -9.44 -5.56 -7.00
C SER A 480 -10.81 -4.93 -6.73
N THR A 481 -11.18 -4.90 -5.46
CA THR A 481 -12.25 -4.04 -4.95
C THR A 481 -11.64 -3.07 -3.96
N THR A 482 -11.85 -1.78 -4.17
CA THR A 482 -11.35 -0.71 -3.31
C THR A 482 -12.52 0.07 -2.73
N VAL A 483 -12.37 0.51 -1.48
CA VAL A 483 -13.32 1.37 -0.80
C VAL A 483 -12.66 2.70 -0.46
N VAL A 484 -13.28 3.80 -0.92
CA VAL A 484 -12.93 5.17 -0.59
C VAL A 484 -14.03 5.73 0.31
N ASN A 485 -13.68 6.16 1.51
CA ASN A 485 -14.65 6.73 2.45
C ASN A 485 -14.52 8.25 2.44
N LEU A 486 -15.65 8.93 2.51
CA LEU A 486 -15.75 10.37 2.68
C LEU A 486 -16.38 10.68 4.03
N PHE A 487 -15.76 11.59 4.76
CA PHE A 487 -16.23 12.08 6.05
C PHE A 487 -16.29 13.60 6.07
N LYS A 488 -17.26 14.15 6.82
CA LYS A 488 -17.28 15.58 7.18
C LYS A 488 -16.37 15.82 8.38
N GLY A 489 -15.66 16.93 8.35
CA GLY A 489 -14.72 17.37 9.38
C GLY A 489 -13.30 17.48 8.85
N ILE A 490 -12.37 17.69 9.78
CA ILE A 490 -10.93 17.67 9.50
C ILE A 490 -10.43 16.27 9.86
N GLN A 491 -9.59 15.69 9.00
CA GLN A 491 -8.88 14.46 9.33
C GLN A 491 -8.04 14.71 10.59
N VAL A 492 -8.35 14.02 11.69
CA VAL A 492 -7.57 14.14 12.93
C VAL A 492 -6.20 13.51 12.67
N ASP A 493 -5.18 14.36 12.65
CA ASP A 493 -3.78 13.94 12.48
C ASP A 493 -3.34 13.05 13.65
N GLN A 494 -3.24 11.74 13.40
CA GLN A 494 -2.80 10.76 14.39
C GLN A 494 -1.27 10.76 14.55
N CYS A 495 -0.51 11.49 13.72
CA CYS A 495 0.95 11.56 13.72
C CYS A 495 1.48 13.00 13.57
N PRO A 496 1.12 13.92 14.50
CA PRO A 496 1.40 15.36 14.36
C PRO A 496 2.88 15.76 14.46
N ASN A 497 3.76 14.83 14.88
CA ASN A 497 5.17 15.10 15.15
C ASN A 497 6.11 14.32 14.22
N ASP A 498 5.62 13.82 13.08
CA ASP A 498 6.43 13.09 12.11
C ASP A 498 7.31 14.06 11.28
N PRO A 499 8.65 14.01 11.41
CA PRO A 499 9.56 14.91 10.69
C PRO A 499 9.67 14.61 9.19
N ASP A 500 9.23 13.42 8.74
CA ASP A 500 9.29 12.99 7.34
C ASP A 500 7.93 13.14 6.63
N LYS A 501 6.99 13.87 7.24
CA LYS A 501 5.66 14.12 6.70
C LYS A 501 5.74 14.98 5.43
N MET A 502 5.52 14.36 4.28
CA MET A 502 5.50 15.07 3.00
C MET A 502 4.10 15.55 2.59
N GLU A 503 3.01 14.90 3.02
CA GLU A 503 1.64 15.25 2.63
C GLU A 503 0.60 14.92 3.73
N PRO A 504 -0.57 15.61 3.78
CA PRO A 504 -1.70 15.25 4.65
C PRO A 504 -2.26 13.85 4.34
N GLY A 505 -2.47 13.01 5.36
CA GLY A 505 -3.09 11.68 5.23
C GLY A 505 -2.14 10.51 4.95
N ILE A 506 -0.82 10.75 4.87
CA ILE A 506 0.22 9.73 4.73
C ILE A 506 1.28 9.99 5.81
N CYS A 507 1.53 9.02 6.69
CA CYS A 507 2.68 9.06 7.60
C CYS A 507 3.97 8.92 6.77
N GLY A 508 5.09 9.53 7.18
CA GLY A 508 6.38 9.56 6.46
C GLY A 508 6.96 8.17 6.12
N CYS A 509 6.41 7.10 6.70
CA CYS A 509 6.68 5.69 6.39
C CYS A 509 5.99 5.14 5.12
N GLY A 510 5.18 5.92 4.39
CA GLY A 510 4.64 5.56 3.07
C GLY A 510 3.50 4.52 3.06
N ILE A 511 2.81 4.33 4.20
CA ILE A 511 1.71 3.36 4.38
C ILE A 511 0.45 4.00 4.99
N PRO A 512 -0.74 3.37 4.89
CA PRO A 512 -2.01 3.93 5.37
C PRO A 512 -2.01 4.25 6.87
N GLU A 513 -2.70 5.34 7.25
CA GLU A 513 -2.83 5.78 8.65
C GLU A 513 -3.31 4.65 9.58
N GLY A 514 -2.65 4.53 10.74
CA GLY A 514 -2.93 3.49 11.74
C GLY A 514 -2.12 2.19 11.58
N THR A 515 -1.24 2.08 10.58
CA THR A 515 -0.40 0.88 10.35
C THR A 515 1.11 1.11 10.48
N CYS A 516 1.55 2.35 10.76
CA CYS A 516 2.98 2.67 10.84
C CYS A 516 3.66 1.95 12.03
N PRO A 517 4.86 1.36 11.83
CA PRO A 517 5.64 0.80 12.92
C PRO A 517 5.93 1.87 13.97
N ILE A 518 5.52 1.64 15.21
CA ILE A 518 5.85 2.49 16.36
C ILE A 518 7.31 2.16 16.73
N PRO A 519 8.27 3.09 16.52
CA PRO A 519 9.68 2.80 16.73
C PRO A 519 9.98 2.63 18.22
N VAL A 520 11.02 1.85 18.51
CA VAL A 520 11.53 1.72 19.87
C VAL A 520 12.29 3.00 20.24
N THR A 521 11.86 3.66 21.32
CA THR A 521 12.52 4.87 21.84
C THR A 521 13.52 4.55 22.95
N GLY A 522 13.34 3.42 23.65
CA GLY A 522 14.25 2.98 24.71
C GLY A 522 14.04 1.53 25.13
N VAL A 523 15.00 1.01 25.90
CA VAL A 523 14.91 -0.28 26.59
C VAL A 523 15.39 -0.07 28.03
N LEU A 524 14.69 -0.68 28.98
CA LEU A 524 15.06 -0.71 30.40
C LEU A 524 15.37 -2.15 30.80
N ILE A 525 16.31 -2.34 31.71
CA ILE A 525 16.68 -3.65 32.25
C ILE A 525 16.45 -3.66 33.77
N SER A 526 15.88 -4.73 34.29
CA SER A 526 15.65 -4.92 35.72
C SER A 526 15.94 -6.37 36.13
N PRO A 527 16.68 -6.61 37.22
CA PRO A 527 17.46 -5.62 37.98
C PRO A 527 18.69 -5.11 37.21
N SER A 528 19.15 -3.89 37.50
CA SER A 528 20.34 -3.28 36.89
C SER A 528 21.65 -3.64 37.59
N ASN A 529 21.59 -4.22 38.79
CA ASN A 529 22.73 -4.76 39.52
C ASN A 529 22.29 -6.05 40.22
N VAL A 530 23.12 -7.10 40.11
CA VAL A 530 22.87 -8.42 40.69
C VAL A 530 24.13 -8.89 41.39
N LYS A 531 23.98 -9.41 42.61
CA LYS A 531 24.98 -10.25 43.28
C LYS A 531 24.46 -11.67 43.35
N MET A 532 25.31 -12.65 43.04
CA MET A 532 24.93 -14.05 43.01
C MET A 532 26.13 -14.96 43.28
N ASN A 533 25.89 -16.20 43.71
CA ASN A 533 26.96 -17.17 43.97
C ASN A 533 27.28 -17.98 42.71
N THR A 534 28.50 -18.50 42.58
CA THR A 534 28.89 -19.40 41.47
C THR A 534 27.93 -20.60 41.37
N ASN A 535 27.65 -21.03 40.13
CA ASN A 535 26.72 -22.09 39.74
C ASN A 535 25.23 -21.78 39.94
N THR A 536 24.85 -20.57 40.38
CA THR A 536 23.45 -20.14 40.46
C THR A 536 22.98 -19.40 39.21
N ASP A 537 21.66 -19.26 39.06
CA ASP A 537 21.05 -18.49 37.97
C ASP A 537 20.28 -17.26 38.47
N ARG A 538 20.13 -16.25 37.61
CA ARG A 538 19.29 -15.07 37.87
C ARG A 538 18.56 -14.61 36.61
N GLN A 539 17.25 -14.41 36.71
CA GLN A 539 16.45 -13.85 35.63
C GLN A 539 16.59 -12.32 35.57
N LEU A 540 16.86 -11.79 34.38
CA LEU A 540 16.74 -10.37 34.06
C LEU A 540 15.51 -10.13 33.17
N PHE A 541 14.92 -8.94 33.25
CA PHE A 541 13.79 -8.52 32.44
C PHE A 541 14.16 -7.27 31.64
N ALA A 542 13.91 -7.30 30.33
CA ALA A 542 14.04 -6.15 29.46
C ALA A 542 12.64 -5.61 29.07
N THR A 543 12.43 -4.31 29.26
CA THR A 543 11.17 -3.62 28.95
C THR A 543 11.39 -2.60 27.84
N VAL A 544 10.78 -2.83 26.68
CA VAL A 544 10.84 -1.94 25.52
C VAL A 544 9.85 -0.78 25.67
N GLN A 545 10.29 0.43 25.31
CA GLN A 545 9.50 1.66 25.32
C GLN A 545 9.36 2.25 23.90
N PRO A 546 8.19 2.79 23.52
CA PRO A 546 6.94 2.75 24.28
C PRO A 546 6.36 1.33 24.37
N SER A 547 5.43 1.10 25.29
CA SER A 547 4.84 -0.22 25.52
C SER A 547 4.04 -0.76 24.32
N ASN A 548 3.73 0.07 23.33
CA ASN A 548 3.09 -0.28 22.06
C ASN A 548 4.06 -0.29 20.87
N ALA A 549 5.38 -0.24 21.09
CA ALA A 549 6.36 -0.38 20.02
C ALA A 549 6.09 -1.64 19.18
N THR A 550 6.23 -1.51 17.85
CA THR A 550 5.84 -2.57 16.90
C THR A 550 6.78 -3.78 16.95
N ASN A 551 8.08 -3.56 17.21
CA ASN A 551 9.06 -4.61 17.42
C ASN A 551 9.62 -4.51 18.84
N LYS A 552 9.38 -5.52 19.67
CA LYS A 552 9.83 -5.57 21.08
C LYS A 552 10.91 -6.62 21.34
N SER A 553 11.47 -7.19 20.28
CA SER A 553 12.49 -8.23 20.39
C SER A 553 13.81 -7.65 20.90
N ILE A 554 14.48 -8.41 21.76
CA ILE A 554 15.73 -8.05 22.44
C ILE A 554 16.77 -9.13 22.19
N ASN A 555 18.02 -8.71 21.99
CA ASN A 555 19.21 -9.56 21.98
C ASN A 555 19.97 -9.38 23.29
N TRP A 556 20.46 -10.47 23.85
CA TRP A 556 21.22 -10.49 25.11
C TRP A 556 22.68 -10.87 24.85
N THR A 557 23.61 -10.18 25.50
CA THR A 557 25.04 -10.49 25.44
C THR A 557 25.71 -10.34 26.80
N SER A 558 26.78 -11.10 27.04
CA SER A 558 27.69 -10.90 28.17
C SER A 558 29.04 -10.40 27.66
N ASN A 559 29.66 -9.45 28.36
CA ASN A 559 31.02 -9.02 28.03
C ASN A 559 32.10 -10.04 28.45
N ASP A 560 31.79 -10.94 29.40
CA ASP A 560 32.69 -11.98 29.88
C ASP A 560 31.89 -13.26 30.24
N THR A 561 31.78 -14.15 29.27
CA THR A 561 31.10 -15.44 29.44
C THR A 561 31.84 -16.40 30.35
N GLY A 562 33.12 -16.16 30.66
CA GLY A 562 33.87 -16.94 31.65
C GLY A 562 33.41 -16.68 33.07
N ILE A 563 32.90 -15.48 33.35
CA ILE A 563 32.34 -15.08 34.65
C ILE A 563 30.83 -15.34 34.69
N ALA A 564 30.06 -14.86 33.70
CA ALA A 564 28.62 -15.08 33.62
C ALA A 564 28.10 -15.15 32.18
N THR A 565 27.25 -16.13 31.89
CA THR A 565 26.55 -16.25 30.59
C THR A 565 25.11 -15.78 30.70
N VAL A 566 24.49 -15.39 29.58
CA VAL A 566 23.06 -15.04 29.49
C VAL A 566 22.44 -15.77 28.31
N ASP A 567 21.23 -16.32 28.47
CA ASP A 567 20.48 -16.95 27.40
C ASP A 567 19.60 -15.95 26.61
N THR A 568 18.89 -16.44 25.59
CA THR A 568 18.00 -15.60 24.76
C THR A 568 16.81 -15.02 25.52
N ASN A 569 16.48 -15.58 26.70
CA ASN A 569 15.38 -15.14 27.54
C ASN A 569 15.84 -14.21 28.67
N GLY A 570 17.13 -13.87 28.75
CA GLY A 570 17.69 -13.05 29.82
C GLY A 570 18.00 -13.81 31.12
N LEU A 571 18.05 -15.14 31.09
CA LEU A 571 18.49 -15.95 32.23
C LEU A 571 20.02 -15.94 32.29
N VAL A 572 20.56 -15.42 33.38
CA VAL A 572 22.01 -15.32 33.65
C VAL A 572 22.48 -16.51 34.47
N THR A 573 23.57 -17.17 34.07
CA THR A 573 24.22 -18.26 34.81
C THR A 573 25.61 -17.82 35.26
N ALA A 574 25.91 -17.98 36.55
CA ALA A 574 27.21 -17.62 37.12
C ALA A 574 28.23 -18.78 37.00
N ASN A 575 29.33 -18.53 36.29
CA ASN A 575 30.34 -19.55 35.98
C ASN A 575 31.56 -19.46 36.90
N ALA A 576 32.08 -18.26 37.14
CA ALA A 576 33.28 -18.03 37.97
C ALA A 576 33.17 -16.72 38.75
N THR A 577 33.95 -16.61 39.83
CA THR A 577 33.99 -15.38 40.64
C THR A 577 34.53 -14.20 39.84
N GLY A 578 33.93 -13.02 40.03
CA GLY A 578 34.29 -11.82 39.28
C GLY A 578 33.09 -10.94 38.96
N THR A 579 33.26 -10.03 38.01
CA THR A 579 32.20 -9.11 37.55
C THR A 579 32.00 -9.21 36.04
N ALA A 580 30.75 -9.29 35.60
CA ALA A 580 30.37 -9.24 34.19
C ALA A 580 29.23 -8.23 33.97
N THR A 581 29.15 -7.68 32.77
CA THR A 581 28.06 -6.81 32.33
C THR A 581 27.22 -7.55 31.31
N ILE A 582 25.93 -7.69 31.61
CA ILE A 582 24.93 -8.23 30.71
C ILE A 582 24.21 -7.08 30.00
N THR A 583 24.17 -7.16 28.67
CA THR A 583 23.62 -6.11 27.81
C THR A 583 22.38 -6.61 27.09
N ALA A 584 21.29 -5.85 27.18
CA ALA A 584 20.07 -6.01 26.39
C ALA A 584 20.05 -4.97 25.27
N THR A 585 19.98 -5.42 24.02
CA THR A 585 19.96 -4.56 22.83
C THR A 585 18.70 -4.81 22.02
N THR A 586 18.03 -3.76 21.58
CA THR A 586 16.89 -3.89 20.65
C THR A 586 17.34 -4.52 19.34
N VAL A 587 16.47 -5.27 18.66
CA VAL A 587 16.85 -5.95 17.40
C VAL A 587 17.28 -4.98 16.29
N ASP A 588 16.80 -3.72 16.31
CA ASP A 588 17.29 -2.67 15.41
C ASP A 588 18.72 -2.18 15.73
N GLY A 589 19.31 -2.62 16.84
CA GLY A 589 20.66 -2.30 17.30
C GLY A 589 20.81 -0.93 17.95
N THR A 590 19.76 -0.12 18.06
CA THR A 590 19.89 1.31 18.37
C THR A 590 19.74 1.66 19.85
N LYS A 591 19.09 0.81 20.66
CA LYS A 591 18.86 1.05 22.09
C LYS A 591 19.48 -0.06 22.92
N ILE A 592 20.13 0.33 24.02
CA ILE A 592 20.93 -0.56 24.86
C ILE A 592 20.63 -0.28 26.34
N ALA A 593 20.51 -1.34 27.14
CA ALA A 593 20.49 -1.28 28.60
C ALA A 593 21.42 -2.33 29.19
N ASN A 594 22.04 -2.02 30.34
CA ASN A 594 23.06 -2.86 30.97
C ASN A 594 22.69 -3.26 32.41
N SER A 595 23.01 -4.49 32.79
CA SER A 595 22.96 -4.98 34.16
C SER A 595 24.35 -5.46 34.60
N ASN A 596 24.79 -5.02 35.77
CA ASN A 596 26.08 -5.42 36.34
C ASN A 596 25.90 -6.65 37.24
N ILE A 597 26.63 -7.73 36.94
CA ILE A 597 26.62 -8.99 37.65
C ILE A 597 27.90 -9.11 38.46
N THR A 598 27.79 -9.34 39.76
CA THR A 598 28.91 -9.69 40.65
C THR A 598 28.74 -11.12 41.13
N VAL A 599 29.69 -11.98 40.77
CA VAL A 599 29.68 -13.40 41.14
C VAL A 599 30.64 -13.64 42.32
N LEU A 600 30.10 -14.20 43.39
CA LEU A 600 30.82 -14.54 44.62
C LEU A 600 31.04 -16.06 44.72
N THR A 601 32.03 -16.47 45.50
CA THR A 601 32.27 -17.90 45.78
C THR A 601 31.04 -18.49 46.47
N ASN A 602 30.53 -19.63 45.99
CA ASN A 602 29.47 -20.35 46.70
C ASN A 602 30.00 -20.93 48.03
N ASN A 603 29.63 -20.28 49.14
CA ASN A 603 29.94 -20.68 50.51
C ASN A 603 28.71 -21.23 51.26
N ASN A 604 27.66 -21.61 50.52
CA ASN A 604 26.35 -21.99 51.03
C ASN A 604 25.62 -20.93 51.88
N ASN A 605 26.09 -19.68 51.88
CA ASN A 605 25.41 -18.55 52.49
C ASN A 605 24.79 -17.66 51.41
N TYR A 606 23.50 -17.38 51.54
CA TYR A 606 22.71 -16.60 50.60
C TYR A 606 22.05 -15.44 51.33
N GLN A 607 22.56 -14.23 51.11
CA GLN A 607 22.01 -13.02 51.73
C GLN A 607 20.60 -12.74 51.20
N ALA A 608 19.71 -12.27 52.07
CA ALA A 608 18.33 -11.98 51.72
C ALA A 608 18.23 -10.80 50.75
N GLU A 609 19.03 -9.75 50.95
CA GLU A 609 19.05 -8.56 50.09
C GLU A 609 19.55 -8.81 48.66
N ASP A 610 20.26 -9.93 48.45
CA ASP A 610 20.73 -10.37 47.13
C ASP A 610 19.72 -11.29 46.42
N ALA A 611 18.69 -11.76 47.15
CA ALA A 611 17.65 -12.65 46.62
C ALA A 611 16.72 -11.94 45.62
N GLU A 612 15.86 -12.71 44.96
CA GLU A 612 14.74 -12.15 44.19
C GLU A 612 13.62 -11.83 45.19
N PHE A 613 13.11 -10.60 45.22
CA PHE A 613 12.02 -10.23 46.13
C PHE A 613 11.04 -9.25 45.49
N VAL A 614 9.78 -9.31 45.92
CA VAL A 614 8.73 -8.34 45.59
C VAL A 614 8.00 -7.99 46.87
N GLY A 615 7.97 -6.71 47.22
CA GLY A 615 7.26 -6.22 48.41
C GLY A 615 8.17 -5.86 49.60
N PRO A 616 9.03 -6.78 50.09
CA PRO A 616 10.01 -6.43 51.12
C PRO A 616 10.94 -5.30 50.67
N VAL A 617 11.45 -4.54 51.64
CA VAL A 617 12.41 -3.45 51.41
C VAL A 617 13.75 -3.80 52.03
N ILE A 618 14.84 -3.43 51.35
CA ILE A 618 16.18 -3.54 51.93
C ILE A 618 16.32 -2.46 53.00
N ALA A 619 16.66 -2.86 54.22
CA ALA A 619 16.84 -1.97 55.35
C ALA A 619 18.19 -2.20 56.05
N THR A 620 18.65 -1.18 56.76
CA THR A 620 19.92 -1.18 57.52
C THR A 620 19.75 -0.55 58.91
N ASN A 621 18.50 -0.28 59.31
CA ASN A 621 18.14 0.47 60.52
C ASN A 621 18.18 -0.36 61.81
N GLN A 622 18.50 -1.65 61.72
CA GLN A 622 18.74 -2.54 62.87
C GLN A 622 20.19 -3.00 62.85
N LEU A 623 20.83 -3.17 64.00
CA LEU A 623 22.21 -3.66 64.06
C LEU A 623 22.25 -5.19 64.04
N GLY A 624 23.39 -5.76 63.64
CA GLY A 624 23.67 -7.19 63.76
C GLY A 624 23.19 -8.07 62.61
N TYR A 625 22.69 -7.50 61.50
CA TYR A 625 22.54 -8.22 60.23
C TYR A 625 23.93 -8.51 59.61
N ASN A 626 24.01 -9.50 58.73
CA ASN A 626 25.21 -9.82 57.96
C ASN A 626 25.13 -9.17 56.56
N GLY A 627 26.25 -9.05 55.86
CA GLY A 627 26.24 -8.50 54.51
C GLY A 627 26.01 -6.99 54.48
N THR A 628 25.12 -6.54 53.59
CA THR A 628 24.91 -5.11 53.27
C THR A 628 23.56 -4.58 53.73
N GLY A 629 22.66 -5.45 54.16
CA GLY A 629 21.36 -5.09 54.72
C GLY A 629 20.58 -6.34 55.11
N PHE A 630 19.27 -6.17 55.27
CA PHE A 630 18.32 -7.28 55.43
C PHE A 630 17.01 -6.90 54.73
N LEU A 631 16.14 -7.89 54.48
CA LEU A 631 14.81 -7.64 53.90
C LEU A 631 13.73 -7.55 54.99
N ASP A 632 13.04 -6.41 55.03
CA ASP A 632 11.88 -6.14 55.89
C ASP A 632 10.58 -6.33 55.09
N TYR A 633 9.75 -7.31 55.48
CA TYR A 633 8.45 -7.57 54.85
C TYR A 633 7.43 -6.48 55.20
N THR A 634 6.93 -5.78 54.17
CA THR A 634 6.08 -4.60 54.36
C THR A 634 4.59 -4.92 54.27
N ASN A 635 4.18 -5.89 53.45
CA ASN A 635 2.77 -6.24 53.26
C ASN A 635 2.40 -7.61 53.82
N ALA A 636 1.12 -7.74 54.18
CA ALA A 636 0.59 -8.96 54.76
C ALA A 636 0.34 -10.08 53.73
N THR A 637 0.30 -9.76 52.44
CA THR A 637 0.04 -10.70 51.34
C THR A 637 0.95 -10.39 50.17
N ASN A 638 1.30 -11.43 49.40
CA ASN A 638 2.09 -11.39 48.16
C ASN A 638 3.56 -10.96 48.28
N ASP A 639 3.98 -10.37 49.40
CA ASP A 639 5.41 -10.16 49.66
C ASP A 639 6.15 -11.49 49.63
N PHE A 640 7.29 -11.56 48.93
CA PHE A 640 8.13 -12.75 48.93
C PHE A 640 9.63 -12.45 48.86
N ILE A 641 10.40 -13.41 49.36
CA ILE A 641 11.84 -13.56 49.12
C ILE A 641 12.06 -14.92 48.47
N LYS A 642 12.84 -14.97 47.40
CA LYS A 642 13.15 -16.16 46.62
C LYS A 642 14.66 -16.25 46.39
N TRP A 643 15.28 -17.21 47.06
CA TRP A 643 16.69 -17.54 46.86
C TRP A 643 16.83 -18.55 45.73
N ASN A 644 17.87 -18.39 44.91
CA ASN A 644 18.34 -19.44 44.01
C ASN A 644 19.60 -20.06 44.60
N VAL A 645 19.54 -21.35 44.91
CA VAL A 645 20.60 -22.07 45.61
C VAL A 645 21.10 -23.23 44.78
N TYR A 646 22.41 -23.41 44.74
CA TYR A 646 23.04 -24.55 44.07
C TYR A 646 23.40 -25.63 45.08
N VAL A 647 23.06 -26.89 44.77
CA VAL A 647 23.56 -28.06 45.52
C VAL A 647 24.18 -29.10 44.57
N PRO A 648 25.30 -29.74 44.95
CA PRO A 648 26.02 -30.64 44.04
C PRO A 648 25.32 -31.98 43.83
N THR A 649 24.51 -32.44 44.80
CA THR A 649 23.85 -33.74 44.77
C THR A 649 22.41 -33.65 45.26
N THR A 650 21.51 -34.44 44.68
CA THR A 650 20.13 -34.56 45.18
C THR A 650 20.16 -35.16 46.59
N GLY A 651 19.46 -34.55 47.54
CA GLY A 651 19.45 -35.02 48.93
C GLY A 651 18.66 -34.10 49.85
N ASN A 652 18.55 -34.50 51.11
CA ASN A 652 17.99 -33.65 52.15
C ASN A 652 19.05 -32.65 52.63
N TYR A 653 18.70 -31.36 52.58
CA TYR A 653 19.51 -30.27 53.07
C TYR A 653 18.75 -29.54 54.17
N THR A 654 19.50 -29.07 55.15
CA THR A 654 18.99 -28.16 56.17
C THR A 654 19.02 -26.75 55.61
N LEU A 655 17.82 -26.17 55.48
CA LEU A 655 17.62 -24.76 55.20
C LEU A 655 17.61 -24.03 56.54
N ASN A 656 18.61 -23.20 56.82
CA ASN A 656 18.66 -22.39 58.03
C ASN A 656 18.41 -20.92 57.69
N PHE A 657 17.27 -20.39 58.15
CA PHE A 657 16.88 -19.00 57.94
C PHE A 657 17.25 -18.17 59.17
N ARG A 658 18.05 -17.12 58.96
CA ARG A 658 18.32 -16.10 59.98
C ARG A 658 17.31 -14.96 59.85
N TYR A 659 16.57 -14.69 60.91
CA TYR A 659 15.48 -13.72 60.90
C TYR A 659 15.28 -13.04 62.26
N ALA A 660 14.55 -11.92 62.29
CA ALA A 660 14.14 -11.23 63.52
C ALA A 660 12.64 -10.87 63.48
N ALA A 661 11.92 -11.14 64.57
CA ALA A 661 10.48 -10.89 64.66
C ALA A 661 10.03 -10.64 66.12
N SER A 662 9.07 -9.74 66.33
CA SER A 662 8.47 -9.48 67.65
C SER A 662 7.35 -10.46 68.05
N ALA A 663 6.81 -11.22 67.10
CA ALA A 663 5.75 -12.21 67.27
C ALA A 663 5.93 -13.35 66.25
N ASN A 664 5.14 -14.42 66.32
CA ASN A 664 5.16 -15.46 65.28
C ASN A 664 4.71 -14.87 63.92
N ARG A 665 5.51 -15.05 62.86
CA ARG A 665 5.26 -14.53 61.51
C ARG A 665 5.26 -15.66 60.46
N PRO A 666 4.19 -16.47 60.38
CA PRO A 666 4.19 -17.60 59.46
C PRO A 666 4.21 -17.16 58.00
N LEU A 667 4.98 -17.87 57.18
CA LEU A 667 5.08 -17.66 55.73
C LEU A 667 4.85 -18.98 55.00
N LYS A 668 4.39 -18.92 53.75
CA LYS A 668 4.34 -20.09 52.88
C LYS A 668 5.75 -20.39 52.36
N LEU A 669 6.22 -21.62 52.56
CA LEU A 669 7.49 -22.12 52.04
C LEU A 669 7.24 -22.97 50.79
N THR A 670 7.85 -22.59 49.68
CA THR A 670 7.86 -23.39 48.44
C THR A 670 9.28 -23.71 48.00
N ILE A 671 9.47 -24.93 47.49
CA ILE A 671 10.74 -25.43 46.94
C ILE A 671 10.49 -25.80 45.48
N ASN A 672 11.26 -25.21 44.56
CA ASN A 672 11.09 -25.41 43.11
C ASN A 672 9.64 -25.19 42.64
N GLY A 673 8.94 -24.21 43.25
CA GLY A 673 7.54 -23.90 42.97
C GLY A 673 6.52 -24.84 43.63
N VAL A 674 6.96 -25.88 44.33
CA VAL A 674 6.09 -26.84 45.03
C VAL A 674 5.88 -26.40 46.47
N ASP A 675 4.62 -26.38 46.91
CA ASP A 675 4.23 -26.08 48.28
C ASP A 675 4.76 -27.14 49.24
N VAL A 676 5.71 -26.75 50.07
CA VAL A 676 6.28 -27.62 51.12
C VAL A 676 5.61 -27.36 52.45
N SER A 677 5.29 -26.10 52.74
CA SER A 677 4.46 -25.72 53.89
C SER A 677 3.60 -24.52 53.54
N ALA A 678 2.28 -24.66 53.70
CA ALA A 678 1.34 -23.57 53.51
C ALA A 678 1.44 -22.48 54.59
N SER A 679 2.04 -22.81 55.76
CA SER A 679 2.17 -21.92 56.91
C SER A 679 3.35 -22.36 57.78
N PHE A 680 4.57 -22.09 57.30
CA PHE A 680 5.81 -22.35 58.04
C PHE A 680 5.98 -21.27 59.11
N ALA A 681 6.00 -21.67 60.37
CA ALA A 681 6.08 -20.75 61.49
C ALA A 681 7.46 -20.10 61.61
N PHE A 682 7.49 -18.81 61.91
CA PHE A 682 8.69 -18.06 62.31
C PHE A 682 8.40 -17.42 63.68
N PRO A 683 8.64 -18.14 64.80
CA PRO A 683 8.32 -17.66 66.14
C PRO A 683 9.00 -16.33 66.51
N SER A 684 8.52 -15.65 67.55
CA SER A 684 9.15 -14.43 68.05
C SER A 684 10.60 -14.68 68.47
N THR A 685 11.50 -13.80 68.05
CA THR A 685 12.88 -13.73 68.55
C THR A 685 13.04 -12.70 69.68
N GLY A 686 11.94 -12.05 70.07
CA GLY A 686 11.87 -11.03 71.12
C GLY A 686 11.62 -9.63 70.58
N SER A 687 12.25 -9.24 69.46
CA SER A 687 12.01 -7.98 68.76
C SER A 687 12.50 -8.05 67.31
N PHE A 688 12.16 -7.03 66.50
CA PHE A 688 12.69 -6.89 65.13
C PHE A 688 14.19 -6.58 65.06
N ALA A 689 14.86 -6.41 66.20
CA ALA A 689 16.31 -6.16 66.30
C ALA A 689 17.09 -7.37 66.87
N ILE A 690 16.40 -8.42 67.32
CA ILE A 690 17.04 -9.61 67.88
C ILE A 690 17.01 -10.72 66.83
N TRP A 691 18.17 -11.08 66.32
CA TRP A 691 18.33 -12.09 65.28
C TRP A 691 18.33 -13.50 65.87
N GLY A 692 17.50 -14.38 65.31
CA GLY A 692 17.42 -15.80 65.60
C GLY A 692 17.56 -16.66 64.35
N ASN A 693 17.55 -17.97 64.53
CA ASN A 693 17.64 -18.94 63.45
C ASN A 693 16.46 -19.92 63.54
N ILE A 694 15.92 -20.30 62.39
CA ILE A 694 14.99 -21.43 62.30
C ILE A 694 15.39 -22.31 61.12
N SER A 695 15.33 -23.63 61.34
CA SER A 695 15.79 -24.59 60.35
C SER A 695 14.71 -25.59 59.94
N THR A 696 14.79 -26.07 58.71
CA THR A 696 13.95 -27.17 58.20
C THR A 696 14.74 -28.04 57.23
N SER A 697 14.48 -29.34 57.22
CA SER A 697 15.11 -30.28 56.29
C SER A 697 14.24 -30.44 55.05
N GLN A 698 14.80 -30.14 53.87
CA GLN A 698 14.09 -30.21 52.59
C GLN A 698 14.87 -30.99 51.54
N LEU A 699 14.15 -31.73 50.71
CA LEU A 699 14.73 -32.39 49.55
C LEU A 699 15.06 -31.34 48.48
N LEU A 700 16.34 -31.21 48.14
CA LEU A 700 16.82 -30.41 47.02
C LEU A 700 17.36 -31.34 45.93
N THR A 701 17.16 -30.99 44.68
CA THR A 701 17.70 -31.72 43.53
C THR A 701 19.10 -31.21 43.18
N ALA A 702 19.99 -32.08 42.69
CA ALA A 702 21.30 -31.65 42.18
C ALA A 702 21.14 -30.51 41.14
N GLY A 703 21.96 -29.47 41.26
CA GLY A 703 21.85 -28.24 40.48
C GLY A 703 21.16 -27.10 41.24
N ASN A 704 20.54 -26.19 40.48
CA ASN A 704 19.85 -25.03 41.03
C ASN A 704 18.46 -25.36 41.56
N ASN A 705 18.13 -24.77 42.70
CA ASN A 705 16.85 -24.90 43.38
C ASN A 705 16.36 -23.52 43.81
N THR A 706 15.06 -23.28 43.70
CA THR A 706 14.45 -22.05 44.21
C THR A 706 13.79 -22.30 45.56
N ILE A 707 14.10 -21.46 46.54
CA ILE A 707 13.49 -21.49 47.88
C ILE A 707 12.75 -20.18 48.07
N THR A 708 11.43 -20.23 48.22
CA THR A 708 10.59 -19.03 48.32
C THR A 708 9.83 -19.00 49.64
N LEU A 709 9.86 -17.85 50.32
CA LEU A 709 9.02 -17.54 51.47
C LEU A 709 8.01 -16.45 51.08
N THR A 710 6.70 -16.72 51.19
CA THR A 710 5.64 -15.79 50.77
C THR A 710 4.69 -15.44 51.92
N ALA A 711 4.29 -14.17 52.04
CA ALA A 711 3.34 -13.71 53.04
C ALA A 711 1.92 -14.24 52.81
N ILE A 712 1.26 -14.72 53.87
CA ILE A 712 -0.02 -15.47 53.83
C ILE A 712 -1.15 -14.84 54.65
N GLY A 713 -1.27 -13.51 54.63
CA GLY A 713 -2.27 -12.76 55.41
C GLY A 713 -1.69 -12.10 56.67
N SER A 714 -0.38 -12.25 56.92
CA SER A 714 0.40 -11.51 57.92
C SER A 714 1.76 -11.16 57.34
N SER A 715 2.26 -9.94 57.62
CA SER A 715 3.60 -9.52 57.19
C SER A 715 4.67 -10.40 57.84
N GLY A 716 5.75 -10.67 57.12
CA GLY A 716 6.90 -11.45 57.61
C GLY A 716 7.68 -10.76 58.73
N GLY A 717 8.82 -11.36 59.09
CA GLY A 717 9.85 -10.72 59.92
C GLY A 717 10.91 -10.01 59.08
N ASN A 718 11.97 -9.57 59.73
CA ASN A 718 13.21 -9.15 59.06
C ASN A 718 14.02 -10.40 58.71
N PHE A 719 14.40 -10.59 57.45
CA PHE A 719 15.19 -11.73 56.99
C PHE A 719 16.58 -11.28 56.54
N ASP A 720 17.60 -11.96 57.05
CA ASP A 720 19.00 -11.60 56.83
C ASP A 720 19.68 -12.56 55.86
N GLU A 721 19.69 -13.86 56.17
CA GLU A 721 20.40 -14.85 55.34
C GLU A 721 19.75 -16.23 55.38
N LEU A 722 19.98 -16.98 54.31
CA LEU A 722 19.69 -18.40 54.20
C LEU A 722 21.02 -19.16 54.09
N THR A 723 21.30 -20.03 55.05
CA THR A 723 22.42 -20.95 54.98
C THR A 723 21.93 -22.35 54.62
N ILE A 724 22.60 -22.99 53.66
CA ILE A 724 22.33 -24.37 53.25
C ILE A 724 23.40 -25.28 53.86
N ALA A 725 22.98 -26.19 54.73
CA ALA A 725 23.88 -27.23 55.24
C ALA A 725 23.42 -28.58 54.72
N SER A 726 24.32 -29.33 54.08
CA SER A 726 24.05 -30.71 53.72
C SER A 726 23.80 -31.54 54.98
N THR A 727 22.69 -32.25 55.05
CA THR A 727 22.41 -33.20 56.12
C THR A 727 23.19 -34.48 55.83
N LEU A 728 24.52 -34.41 55.87
CA LEU A 728 25.38 -35.50 55.44
C LEU A 728 25.31 -36.65 56.45
N GLY A 729 24.72 -37.75 56.01
CA GLY A 729 25.32 -39.06 56.27
C GLY A 729 26.49 -39.33 55.32
N VAL A 730 27.43 -38.39 55.13
CA VAL A 730 28.78 -38.57 54.54
C VAL A 730 29.63 -37.35 54.92
N ASN A 731 30.40 -37.37 56.01
CA ASN A 731 31.32 -36.28 56.31
C ASN A 731 32.42 -36.18 55.24
N ASP A 732 32.41 -35.15 54.40
CA ASP A 732 33.64 -34.73 53.71
C ASP A 732 34.43 -33.88 54.72
N LYS A 733 35.16 -34.57 55.59
CA LYS A 733 36.18 -33.90 56.39
C LYS A 733 37.33 -33.56 55.44
N THR A 734 37.56 -32.28 55.19
CA THR A 734 38.86 -31.80 54.74
C THR A 734 39.89 -32.18 55.80
N PHE A 735 40.68 -33.22 55.54
CA PHE A 735 41.75 -33.63 56.44
C PHE A 735 43.10 -33.09 55.97
N GLU A 736 43.74 -32.35 56.86
CA GLU A 736 45.13 -31.91 56.79
C GLU A 736 46.05 -33.06 57.25
N ASN A 737 46.33 -34.06 56.41
CA ASN A 737 47.59 -34.87 56.36
C ASN A 737 47.40 -36.22 55.64
N GLU A 738 47.94 -36.36 54.42
CA GLU A 738 47.92 -37.59 53.61
C GLU A 738 48.90 -38.69 54.08
N THR A 739 49.05 -38.97 55.38
CA THR A 739 50.06 -39.95 55.85
C THR A 739 49.56 -41.39 55.96
N LYS A 740 48.24 -41.63 55.94
CA LYS A 740 47.63 -42.95 56.10
C LYS A 740 46.76 -43.31 54.89
N THR A 741 47.22 -44.27 54.08
CA THR A 741 46.56 -44.59 52.81
C THR A 741 46.58 -46.08 52.48
N VAL A 742 45.53 -46.54 51.78
CA VAL A 742 45.54 -47.82 51.06
C VAL A 742 46.03 -47.57 49.63
N ARG A 743 46.98 -48.38 49.15
CA ARG A 743 47.47 -48.33 47.77
C ARG A 743 46.76 -49.37 46.91
N VAL A 744 46.30 -48.97 45.72
CA VAL A 744 45.64 -49.86 44.76
C VAL A 744 46.40 -49.86 43.43
N TYR A 745 46.74 -51.05 42.93
CA TYR A 745 47.52 -51.28 41.70
C TYR A 745 46.86 -52.37 40.84
N PRO A 746 46.99 -52.41 39.49
CA PRO A 746 47.62 -51.44 38.63
C PRO A 746 46.77 -50.20 38.39
N ASN A 747 47.45 -49.06 38.34
CA ASN A 747 46.91 -47.78 37.88
C ASN A 747 47.86 -47.27 36.77
N PRO A 748 47.45 -47.16 35.51
CA PRO A 748 48.27 -46.51 34.50
C PRO A 748 48.07 -44.99 34.55
N VAL A 749 48.75 -44.36 35.51
CA VAL A 749 49.53 -43.17 35.22
C VAL A 749 50.97 -43.61 35.34
N ALA A 750 51.77 -43.44 34.29
CA ALA A 750 53.07 -44.08 34.10
C ALA A 750 54.11 -43.91 35.24
N ASN A 751 53.83 -43.11 36.28
CA ASN A 751 54.66 -42.95 37.48
C ASN A 751 53.85 -42.65 38.77
N GLY A 752 52.55 -43.00 38.87
CA GLY A 752 51.68 -42.59 39.99
C GLY A 752 51.03 -43.76 40.76
N ILE A 753 51.23 -43.82 42.08
CA ILE A 753 50.51 -44.72 42.98
C ILE A 753 49.12 -44.14 43.25
N PHE A 754 48.05 -44.91 43.03
CA PHE A 754 46.71 -44.51 43.47
C PHE A 754 46.54 -44.83 44.95
N THR A 755 46.41 -43.79 45.78
CA THR A 755 46.18 -43.87 47.21
C THR A 755 44.76 -43.45 47.55
N VAL A 756 44.15 -44.16 48.52
CA VAL A 756 42.91 -43.72 49.16
C VAL A 756 43.25 -43.44 50.62
N ALA A 757 43.10 -42.18 51.04
CA ALA A 757 43.27 -41.79 52.45
C ALA A 757 42.30 -42.56 53.33
N THR A 758 42.79 -43.07 54.47
CA THR A 758 42.00 -43.85 55.43
C THR A 758 41.90 -43.19 56.80
N ASP A 759 42.18 -41.88 56.87
CA ASP A 759 42.08 -41.12 58.11
C ASP A 759 40.67 -41.24 58.70
N GLY A 760 40.61 -41.68 59.96
CA GLY A 760 39.34 -41.96 60.65
C GLY A 760 38.81 -43.39 60.53
N LEU A 761 39.57 -44.31 59.93
CA LEU A 761 39.27 -45.76 59.91
C LEU A 761 40.18 -46.59 60.84
N ASP A 762 41.06 -45.93 61.61
CA ASP A 762 42.11 -46.57 62.41
C ASP A 762 41.59 -47.51 63.51
N ASP A 763 40.45 -47.17 64.11
CA ASP A 763 39.85 -47.92 65.22
C ASP A 763 38.76 -48.91 64.75
N ASP A 764 38.53 -49.01 63.43
CA ASP A 764 37.45 -49.83 62.86
C ASP A 764 37.88 -51.29 62.62
N THR A 765 37.13 -52.25 63.17
CA THR A 765 37.46 -53.69 63.09
C THR A 765 36.93 -54.41 61.83
N ASN A 766 36.18 -53.70 60.97
CA ASN A 766 35.46 -54.24 59.82
C ASN A 766 35.69 -53.45 58.51
N VAL A 767 36.89 -52.90 58.33
CA VAL A 767 37.23 -52.17 57.11
C VAL A 767 37.27 -53.10 55.90
N ARG A 768 36.58 -52.72 54.83
CA ARG A 768 36.54 -53.40 53.54
C ARG A 768 36.89 -52.43 52.44
N ILE A 769 37.65 -52.91 51.46
CA ILE A 769 37.72 -52.27 50.16
C ILE A 769 36.79 -52.96 49.19
N ILE A 770 36.09 -52.16 48.39
CA ILE A 770 35.14 -52.61 47.38
C ILE A 770 35.46 -51.84 46.11
N VAL A 771 35.73 -52.55 45.02
CA VAL A 771 35.90 -51.94 43.69
C VAL A 771 34.67 -52.25 42.87
N THR A 772 34.01 -51.21 42.37
CA THR A 772 32.84 -51.35 41.48
C THR A 772 33.11 -50.72 40.13
N ASN A 773 32.51 -51.25 39.06
CA ASN A 773 32.50 -50.56 37.77
C ASN A 773 31.50 -49.38 37.76
N SER A 774 31.40 -48.68 36.63
CA SER A 774 30.52 -47.51 36.46
C SER A 774 29.03 -47.79 36.63
N ILE A 775 28.60 -49.06 36.52
CA ILE A 775 27.21 -49.48 36.73
C ILE A 775 26.98 -50.08 38.14
N GLY A 776 27.96 -49.94 39.04
CA GLY A 776 27.86 -50.38 40.43
C GLY A 776 28.05 -51.88 40.66
N GLN A 777 28.40 -52.66 39.63
CA GLN A 777 28.74 -54.08 39.82
C GLN A 777 30.06 -54.21 40.57
N LYS A 778 30.07 -55.07 41.58
CA LYS A 778 31.24 -55.33 42.41
C LYS A 778 32.23 -56.23 41.70
N ILE A 779 33.41 -55.70 41.41
CA ILE A 779 34.52 -56.37 40.72
C ILE A 779 35.50 -56.97 41.72
N HIS A 780 35.70 -56.31 42.86
CA HIS A 780 36.56 -56.80 43.93
C HIS A 780 36.02 -56.42 45.32
N GLU A 781 36.23 -57.30 46.30
CA GLU A 781 36.00 -57.01 47.71
C GLU A 781 37.06 -57.69 48.55
N LYS A 782 37.62 -56.97 49.52
CA LYS A 782 38.56 -57.53 50.48
C LYS A 782 38.41 -56.84 51.83
N LYS A 783 38.33 -57.65 52.89
CA LYS A 783 38.45 -57.15 54.27
C LYS A 783 39.92 -56.81 54.55
N ILE A 784 40.15 -55.64 55.12
CA ILE A 784 41.48 -55.14 55.48
C ILE A 784 41.59 -55.10 57.00
N ASN A 785 42.71 -55.59 57.53
CA ASN A 785 42.97 -55.64 58.98
C ASN A 785 43.81 -54.45 59.47
N ASP A 786 44.61 -53.83 58.59
CA ASP A 786 45.34 -52.58 58.85
C ASP A 786 45.16 -51.65 57.63
N PRO A 787 44.26 -50.65 57.71
CA PRO A 787 43.97 -49.77 56.59
C PRO A 787 45.14 -48.84 56.22
N CYS A 788 46.18 -48.71 57.05
CA CYS A 788 47.28 -47.76 56.82
C CYS A 788 48.48 -48.33 56.06
N HIS A 789 48.61 -49.67 55.96
CA HIS A 789 49.76 -50.33 55.33
C HIS A 789 49.37 -51.43 54.33
N THR A 790 48.13 -51.41 53.82
CA THR A 790 47.65 -52.45 52.91
C THR A 790 47.78 -52.03 51.45
N ASP A 791 48.50 -52.85 50.68
CA ASP A 791 48.56 -52.77 49.22
C ASP A 791 47.60 -53.79 48.60
N ILE A 792 46.88 -53.36 47.56
CA ILE A 792 45.93 -54.20 46.83
C ILE A 792 46.34 -54.30 45.38
N ASN A 793 46.66 -55.52 44.97
CA ASN A 793 46.97 -55.85 43.59
C ASN A 793 45.72 -56.42 42.88
N LEU A 794 45.30 -55.71 41.84
CA LEU A 794 44.18 -55.95 40.94
C LEU A 794 44.65 -56.24 39.51
N ASP A 795 45.93 -56.58 39.33
CA ASP A 795 46.51 -56.86 38.03
C ASP A 795 45.77 -58.03 37.35
N GLY A 796 45.47 -57.86 36.07
CA GLY A 796 44.62 -58.77 35.29
C GLY A 796 43.14 -58.85 35.71
N LYS A 797 42.65 -58.06 36.68
CA LYS A 797 41.24 -58.08 37.15
C LYS A 797 40.39 -56.91 36.64
N LEU A 798 41.01 -55.87 36.11
CA LEU A 798 40.33 -54.67 35.60
C LEU A 798 40.61 -54.51 34.11
N SER A 799 39.56 -54.33 33.30
CA SER A 799 39.68 -53.86 31.92
C SER A 799 39.72 -52.34 31.88
N GLU A 800 40.14 -51.75 30.76
CA GLU A 800 40.14 -50.29 30.53
C GLU A 800 38.73 -49.71 30.75
N SER A 801 38.54 -48.96 31.83
CA SER A 801 37.24 -48.39 32.22
C SER A 801 37.37 -47.44 33.42
N ILE A 802 36.23 -46.88 33.83
CA ILE A 802 36.08 -46.13 35.08
C ILE A 802 35.57 -47.07 36.17
N TYR A 803 36.29 -47.10 37.28
CA TYR A 803 35.93 -47.82 38.49
C TYR A 803 35.81 -46.86 39.68
N PHE A 804 35.10 -47.31 40.71
CA PHE A 804 35.02 -46.64 41.99
C PHE A 804 35.63 -47.54 43.06
N VAL A 805 36.66 -47.04 43.73
CA VAL A 805 37.28 -47.69 44.87
C VAL A 805 36.63 -47.13 46.13
N THR A 806 35.90 -47.99 46.83
CA THR A 806 35.24 -47.68 48.09
C THR A 806 36.03 -48.32 49.22
N VAL A 807 36.51 -47.54 50.20
CA VAL A 807 36.99 -48.05 51.48
C VAL A 807 35.92 -47.75 52.52
N GLN A 808 35.34 -48.79 53.12
CA GLN A 808 34.24 -48.62 54.07
C GLN A 808 34.39 -49.53 55.29
N SER A 809 34.06 -49.01 56.46
CA SER A 809 33.77 -49.77 57.68
C SER A 809 32.26 -49.85 57.90
N ASP A 810 31.85 -50.29 59.09
CA ASP A 810 30.45 -50.23 59.51
C ASP A 810 30.00 -48.79 59.83
N GLN A 811 30.94 -47.84 59.96
CA GLN A 811 30.67 -46.45 60.37
C GLN A 811 31.04 -45.40 59.33
N THR A 812 32.07 -45.66 58.52
CA THR A 812 32.67 -44.66 57.61
C THR A 812 32.78 -45.23 56.20
N LYS A 813 32.53 -44.41 55.18
CA LYS A 813 32.65 -44.80 53.76
C LYS A 813 33.35 -43.70 52.96
N ILE A 814 34.45 -44.08 52.31
CA ILE A 814 35.27 -43.22 51.45
C ILE A 814 35.20 -43.80 50.03
N VAL A 815 34.91 -42.96 49.03
CA VAL A 815 34.84 -43.39 47.64
C VAL A 815 35.75 -42.52 46.78
N LYS A 816 36.62 -43.15 45.99
CA LYS A 816 37.50 -42.47 45.03
C LYS A 816 37.34 -43.09 43.64
N LYS A 817 37.39 -42.24 42.61
CA LYS A 817 37.33 -42.65 41.21
C LYS A 817 38.70 -43.16 40.76
N LEU A 818 38.75 -44.36 40.19
CA LEU A 818 39.93 -44.95 39.56
C LEU A 818 39.68 -45.05 38.05
N ILE A 819 40.62 -44.57 37.24
CA ILE A 819 40.56 -44.68 35.79
C ILE A 819 41.65 -45.66 35.37
N VAL A 820 41.25 -46.82 34.87
CA VAL A 820 42.18 -47.80 34.28
C VAL A 820 42.20 -47.50 32.78
N LYS A 821 43.36 -47.06 32.31
CA LYS A 821 43.64 -46.78 30.90
C LYS A 821 44.29 -47.95 30.20
#